data_AF-A0A7W1YPS4-F1
#
_entry.id   AF-A0A7W1YPS4-F1
#
_cell.length_a   1.000
_cell.length_b   1.000
_cell.length_c   1.000
_cell.angle_alpha   90.00
_cell.angle_beta   90.00
_cell.angle_gamma   90.00
#
_symmetry.space_group_name_H-M   'P 1'
#
loop_
_entity.id
_entity.type
_entity.pdbx_description
1 polymer ?
#
loop_
_entity_poly.entity_id
_entity_poly.type
_entity_poly.pdbx_seq_one_letter_code
_entity_poly.pdbx_strand_id
1 'polypeptide(L)'
;MVSRRPHGNYICRTVAWKDGLKTIQLMPGNISITVPLSGCVAEKDVVVACDNGLFVQCKNGLSQILPSYMAHDSINIGGYDLDVLVKEITTKDELEAYEALADYHYRNASSAGRYARLIIRSYHPLYPAVIGYIELATTFYMNKARSSFMNAPFDDGTVRWSSWDKVAMSTCIHAIVRIARCVVHTEFRGLGIGQTLIKHAEAFAKKHWHSGKLRPLFIEISADMLKYVPFSERAGMTYIGETEGNLHRVYKDLRYLLQNEERIASGEIIHKSDMGIVREQANRMERAQALMNEEGLTRDELLTLLQNLSPDSALQDYARLYDIIRLPKPTYIKGLTTEAEAFISQRSKELQLVHIGRSPIWIVDQIDRPLSLRDITVSYLTKVERTHQAHAVQQAFNISPDNIISTHIRKLSLEINPGEVVLITGPSGSGKTTLLERLVEPANKPEELQIDGILERPSNYRPGIFQPILSEKPLIDAFNVDNVHDALHLMGIVGLSDAYIYLKRFNELSKGQQFRAQLAKLVISGCNVWVIDEFCSNLDPTTASVVADKLRRVARQLGVTVVVAAPHASNFIFSLRPDKVVQLTSVWEHRIFAGQAYAEAVEQGIVRPQYVPLFDVQPEVLIGVMQGEIQHVVGVSKRIPLPGSYVVLSDGDMLVGARVVEVQQKAITRLRRLDAQRAGYKTRRDLLATLDGHKASEVVLLHLQPSQNFVCGITSS
;
A
#
# COMPACT_ATOMS: atom_id res chain seq x y z
N MET A 1 -14.52 -33.08 9.49
CA MET A 1 -14.64 -34.45 10.02
C MET A 1 -13.25 -35.03 10.21
N VAL A 2 -12.78 -35.23 11.44
CA VAL A 2 -11.75 -36.24 11.77
C VAL A 2 -12.11 -36.76 13.16
N SER A 3 -12.74 -37.94 13.20
CA SER A 3 -12.91 -38.73 14.41
C SER A 3 -11.53 -39.24 14.85
N ARG A 4 -11.17 -38.96 16.11
CA ARG A 4 -9.91 -39.30 16.80
C ARG A 4 -8.64 -38.76 16.11
N ARG A 5 -8.12 -37.64 16.62
CA ARG A 5 -6.74 -37.22 16.31
C ARG A 5 -5.82 -38.35 16.77
N PRO A 6 -5.07 -38.98 15.86
CA PRO A 6 -4.33 -40.16 16.20
C PRO A 6 -3.03 -39.68 16.85
N HIS A 7 -2.89 -39.84 18.17
CA HIS A 7 -1.66 -39.47 18.88
C HIS A 7 -0.51 -40.37 18.47
N GLY A 8 0.68 -39.80 18.27
CA GLY A 8 1.90 -40.57 18.02
C GLY A 8 2.68 -40.13 16.78
N ASN A 9 3.65 -40.95 16.41
CA ASN A 9 4.55 -40.70 15.29
C ASN A 9 4.09 -41.47 14.05
N TYR A 10 3.99 -40.75 12.94
CA TYR A 10 3.61 -41.27 11.63
C TYR A 10 4.73 -41.02 10.62
N ILE A 11 4.72 -41.78 9.53
CA ILE A 11 5.56 -41.52 8.36
C ILE A 11 4.65 -41.04 7.24
N CYS A 12 4.98 -39.90 6.64
CA CYS A 12 4.31 -39.43 5.44
C CYS A 12 4.70 -40.31 4.25
N ARG A 13 3.76 -41.11 3.74
CA ARG A 13 4.02 -42.06 2.65
C ARG A 13 3.98 -41.38 1.29
N THR A 14 2.92 -40.63 1.02
CA THR A 14 2.67 -39.98 -0.26
C THR A 14 2.20 -38.55 -0.04
N VAL A 15 2.52 -37.71 -1.02
CA VAL A 15 2.09 -36.31 -1.08
C VAL A 15 1.46 -36.07 -2.44
N ALA A 16 0.16 -35.78 -2.46
CA ALA A 16 -0.57 -35.48 -3.68
C ALA A 16 -1.07 -34.03 -3.68
N TRP A 17 -1.07 -33.40 -4.85
CA TRP A 17 -1.59 -32.04 -5.05
C TRP A 17 -2.98 -32.13 -5.68
N LYS A 18 -3.97 -31.49 -5.07
CA LYS A 18 -5.34 -31.46 -5.59
C LYS A 18 -6.01 -30.14 -5.22
N ASP A 19 -6.58 -29.46 -6.21
CA ASP A 19 -7.36 -28.23 -6.04
C ASP A 19 -6.64 -27.13 -5.22
N GLY A 20 -5.34 -26.95 -5.43
CA GLY A 20 -4.56 -25.94 -4.71
C GLY A 20 -4.19 -26.31 -3.27
N LEU A 21 -4.51 -27.52 -2.83
CA LEU A 21 -4.19 -28.06 -1.52
C LEU A 21 -3.31 -29.30 -1.63
N LYS A 22 -2.78 -29.71 -0.49
CA LYS A 22 -1.87 -30.85 -0.37
C LYS A 22 -2.54 -31.93 0.45
N THR A 23 -2.64 -33.13 -0.11
CA THR A 23 -3.14 -34.30 0.61
C THR A 23 -1.96 -35.18 0.98
N ILE A 24 -1.82 -35.49 2.27
CA ILE A 24 -0.79 -36.39 2.79
C ILE A 24 -1.40 -37.68 3.30
N GLN A 25 -0.73 -38.80 3.01
CA GLN A 25 -1.07 -40.10 3.58
C GLN A 25 -0.08 -40.47 4.68
N LEU A 26 -0.60 -40.78 5.86
CA LEU A 26 0.19 -41.11 7.05
C LEU A 26 0.10 -42.61 7.37
N MET A 27 1.24 -43.20 7.76
CA MET A 27 1.34 -44.59 8.23
C MET A 27 1.97 -44.64 9.63
N PRO A 28 1.57 -45.59 10.50
CA PRO A 28 0.54 -46.63 10.29
C PRO A 28 -0.90 -46.07 10.28
N GLY A 29 -1.85 -46.80 9.68
CA GLY A 29 -3.29 -46.47 9.73
C GLY A 29 -3.90 -45.85 8.46
N ASN A 30 -3.11 -45.60 7.41
CA ASN A 30 -3.57 -45.06 6.10
C ASN A 30 -4.45 -43.80 6.24
N ILE A 31 -4.07 -42.91 7.17
CA ILE A 31 -4.82 -41.70 7.48
C ILE A 31 -4.53 -40.66 6.39
N SER A 32 -5.59 -40.16 5.73
CA SER A 32 -5.50 -39.12 4.72
C SER A 32 -5.84 -37.76 5.33
N ILE A 33 -4.95 -36.78 5.21
CA ILE A 33 -5.13 -35.43 5.77
C ILE A 33 -4.87 -34.40 4.68
N THR A 34 -5.77 -33.44 4.53
CA THR A 34 -5.57 -32.27 3.67
C THR A 34 -4.93 -31.15 4.48
N VAL A 35 -3.85 -30.59 3.96
CA VAL A 35 -3.06 -29.51 4.53
C VAL A 35 -2.93 -28.37 3.52
N PRO A 36 -2.63 -27.13 3.97
CA PRO A 36 -2.45 -26.00 3.07
C PRO A 36 -1.38 -26.26 2.01
N LEU A 37 -1.44 -25.51 0.91
CA LEU A 37 -0.42 -25.55 -0.15
C LEU A 37 1.01 -25.34 0.38
N SER A 38 1.11 -24.46 1.37
CA SER A 38 2.34 -24.06 2.06
C SER A 38 2.78 -25.04 3.16
N GLY A 39 2.00 -26.10 3.41
CA GLY A 39 2.28 -27.15 4.38
C GLY A 39 3.61 -27.85 4.10
N CYS A 40 4.61 -27.56 4.95
CA CYS A 40 5.96 -28.07 4.84
C CYS A 40 6.04 -29.54 5.29
N VAL A 41 5.66 -30.46 4.40
CA VAL A 41 5.71 -31.92 4.61
C VAL A 41 6.09 -32.61 3.30
N ALA A 42 6.99 -33.58 3.34
CA ALA A 42 7.42 -34.38 2.19
C ALA A 42 7.28 -35.88 2.49
N GLU A 43 7.35 -36.69 1.44
CA GLU A 43 7.45 -38.14 1.60
C GLU A 43 8.64 -38.49 2.49
N LYS A 44 8.47 -39.49 3.35
CA LYS A 44 9.43 -39.96 4.37
C LYS A 44 9.69 -38.99 5.52
N ASP A 45 8.98 -37.86 5.60
CA ASP A 45 9.00 -37.04 6.82
C ASP A 45 8.28 -37.77 7.95
N VAL A 46 8.82 -37.64 9.17
CA VAL A 46 8.19 -38.13 10.39
C VAL A 46 7.23 -37.07 10.88
N VAL A 47 5.95 -37.39 10.90
CA VAL A 47 4.86 -36.52 11.33
C VAL A 47 4.46 -36.87 12.76
N VAL A 48 4.60 -35.93 13.67
CA VAL A 48 4.23 -36.05 15.08
C VAL A 48 2.85 -35.43 15.25
N ALA A 49 1.88 -36.23 15.69
CA ALA A 49 0.53 -35.76 15.99
C ALA A 49 0.33 -35.63 17.50
N CYS A 50 -0.03 -34.41 17.92
CA CYS A 50 -0.29 -34.05 19.31
C CYS A 50 -1.70 -33.45 19.46
N ASP A 51 -2.15 -33.25 20.70
CA ASP A 51 -3.45 -32.60 20.97
C ASP A 51 -3.59 -31.27 20.23
N ASN A 52 -2.49 -30.54 20.14
CA ASN A 52 -2.46 -29.17 19.64
C ASN A 52 -2.16 -29.06 18.14
N GLY A 53 -1.95 -30.16 17.41
CA GLY A 53 -1.67 -30.07 15.97
C GLY A 53 -0.89 -31.23 15.36
N LEU A 54 -0.49 -31.04 14.10
CA LEU A 54 0.41 -31.91 13.36
C LEU A 54 1.73 -31.20 13.11
N PHE A 55 2.84 -31.89 13.34
CA PHE A 55 4.18 -31.34 13.22
C PHE A 55 5.07 -32.29 12.41
N VAL A 56 6.07 -31.78 11.71
CA VAL A 56 7.19 -32.56 11.20
C VAL A 56 8.33 -32.55 12.22
N GLN A 57 8.90 -33.71 12.51
CA GLN A 57 10.12 -33.82 13.29
C GLN A 57 11.33 -33.36 12.47
N CYS A 58 11.97 -32.29 12.92
CA CYS A 58 13.23 -31.79 12.39
C CYS A 58 14.38 -32.11 13.36
N LYS A 59 15.62 -31.93 12.90
CA LYS A 59 16.83 -32.13 13.73
C LYS A 59 16.91 -31.12 14.88
N ASN A 60 16.44 -29.89 14.66
CA ASN A 60 16.45 -28.78 15.62
C ASN A 60 15.03 -28.37 16.08
N GLY A 61 14.13 -29.35 16.22
CA GLY A 61 12.81 -29.17 16.84
C GLY A 61 11.64 -29.64 15.97
N LEU A 62 10.44 -29.13 16.26
CA LEU A 62 9.20 -29.47 15.56
C LEU A 62 8.78 -28.33 14.62
N SER A 63 8.37 -28.66 13.40
CA SER A 63 7.82 -27.71 12.43
C SER A 63 6.32 -27.95 12.24
N GLN A 64 5.49 -26.95 12.51
CA GLN A 64 4.03 -27.07 12.48
C GLN A 64 3.48 -27.17 11.06
N ILE A 65 2.61 -28.16 10.83
CA ILE A 65 1.80 -28.31 9.61
C ILE A 65 0.37 -27.83 9.86
N LEU A 66 -0.24 -28.28 10.96
CA LEU A 66 -1.58 -27.88 11.39
C LEU A 66 -1.57 -27.47 12.87
N PRO A 67 -2.36 -26.46 13.28
CA PRO A 67 -3.20 -25.60 12.43
C PRO A 67 -2.36 -24.76 11.45
N SER A 68 -2.98 -24.36 10.33
CA SER A 68 -2.35 -23.47 9.35
C SER A 68 -2.05 -22.11 9.96
N TYR A 69 -1.03 -21.43 9.46
CA TYR A 69 -0.70 -20.08 9.86
C TYR A 69 -1.80 -19.10 9.44
N MET A 70 -2.33 -18.40 10.43
CA MET A 70 -3.32 -17.34 10.28
C MET A 70 -3.06 -16.30 11.37
N ALA A 71 -2.98 -15.03 11.00
CA ALA A 71 -2.76 -13.92 11.91
C ALA A 71 -3.62 -12.72 11.49
N HIS A 72 -4.41 -12.19 12.42
CA HIS A 72 -5.06 -10.90 12.23
C HIS A 72 -4.01 -9.80 12.42
N ASP A 73 -4.00 -8.83 11.53
CA ASP A 73 -3.24 -7.60 11.67
C ASP A 73 -4.12 -6.44 11.15
N SER A 74 -3.70 -5.21 11.39
CA SER A 74 -4.41 -4.04 10.89
C SER A 74 -3.45 -3.07 10.21
N ILE A 75 -3.88 -2.54 9.07
CA ILE A 75 -3.09 -1.58 8.30
C ILE A 75 -3.73 -0.21 8.49
N ASN A 76 -2.99 0.69 9.13
CA ASN A 76 -3.46 2.06 9.31
C ASN A 76 -3.42 2.82 7.98
N ILE A 77 -4.59 3.31 7.54
CA ILE A 77 -4.76 4.12 6.34
C ILE A 77 -5.30 5.49 6.75
N GLY A 78 -4.41 6.33 7.28
CA GLY A 78 -4.73 7.75 7.48
C GLY A 78 -5.98 8.00 8.31
N GLY A 79 -6.17 7.28 9.42
CA GLY A 79 -7.30 7.52 10.34
C GLY A 79 -8.39 6.45 10.36
N TYR A 80 -8.31 5.44 9.50
CA TYR A 80 -9.04 4.19 9.70
C TYR A 80 -8.09 3.00 9.56
N ASP A 81 -8.45 1.92 10.25
CA ASP A 81 -7.68 0.71 10.34
C ASP A 81 -8.31 -0.34 9.41
N LEU A 82 -7.57 -0.73 8.37
CA LEU A 82 -7.98 -1.79 7.47
C LEU A 82 -7.62 -3.14 8.11
N ASP A 83 -8.63 -3.81 8.67
CA ASP A 83 -8.47 -5.17 9.18
C ASP A 83 -8.11 -6.13 8.07
N VAL A 84 -6.99 -6.84 8.27
CA VAL A 84 -6.49 -7.82 7.32
C VAL A 84 -6.17 -9.14 8.00
N LEU A 85 -6.23 -10.20 7.21
CA LEU A 85 -5.88 -11.54 7.65
C LEU A 85 -4.70 -12.04 6.83
N VAL A 86 -3.56 -12.24 7.49
CA VAL A 86 -2.36 -12.80 6.88
C VAL A 86 -2.34 -14.30 7.10
N LYS A 87 -2.40 -15.08 6.02
CA LYS A 87 -2.58 -16.54 6.13
C LYS A 87 -1.97 -17.34 5.00
N GLU A 88 -1.81 -18.63 5.23
CA GLU A 88 -1.62 -19.61 4.15
C GLU A 88 -2.87 -19.69 3.26
N ILE A 89 -2.68 -20.03 1.98
CA ILE A 89 -3.78 -20.29 1.05
C ILE A 89 -4.44 -21.62 1.42
N THR A 90 -5.75 -21.56 1.70
CA THR A 90 -6.55 -22.69 2.21
C THR A 90 -7.79 -22.98 1.38
N THR A 91 -8.16 -22.07 0.49
CA THR A 91 -9.34 -22.18 -0.36
C THR A 91 -8.99 -21.89 -1.82
N LYS A 92 -9.87 -22.32 -2.74
CA LYS A 92 -9.68 -22.12 -4.18
C LYS A 92 -9.78 -20.65 -4.59
N ASP A 93 -10.70 -19.88 -3.99
CA ASP A 93 -10.85 -18.44 -4.26
C ASP A 93 -9.60 -17.64 -3.83
N GLU A 94 -8.96 -18.05 -2.74
CA GLU A 94 -7.69 -17.47 -2.28
C GLU A 94 -6.54 -17.75 -3.28
N LEU A 95 -6.51 -18.96 -3.86
CA LEU A 95 -5.52 -19.32 -4.86
C LEU A 95 -5.72 -18.52 -6.15
N GLU A 96 -6.95 -18.46 -6.66
CA GLU A 96 -7.29 -17.70 -7.88
C GLU A 96 -6.98 -16.20 -7.70
N ALA A 97 -7.29 -15.63 -6.54
CA ALA A 97 -6.96 -14.23 -6.24
C ALA A 97 -5.45 -13.97 -6.12
N TYR A 98 -4.69 -14.91 -5.55
CA TYR A 98 -3.23 -14.84 -5.54
C TYR A 98 -2.65 -14.93 -6.96
N GLU A 99 -3.13 -15.87 -7.79
CA GLU A 99 -2.67 -16.06 -9.16
C GLU A 99 -2.93 -14.81 -10.00
N ALA A 100 -4.12 -14.21 -9.90
CA ALA A 100 -4.43 -12.95 -10.54
C ALA A 100 -3.44 -11.84 -10.14
N LEU A 101 -3.12 -11.69 -8.84
CA LEU A 101 -2.16 -10.69 -8.37
C LEU A 101 -0.70 -11.03 -8.79
N ALA A 102 -0.37 -12.31 -8.89
CA ALA A 102 0.94 -12.77 -9.33
C ALA A 102 1.17 -12.55 -10.83
N ASP A 103 0.13 -12.70 -11.66
CA ASP A 103 0.17 -12.45 -13.10
C ASP A 103 0.39 -10.96 -13.42
N TYR A 104 -0.11 -10.06 -12.57
CA TYR A 104 0.24 -8.64 -12.64
C TYR A 104 1.74 -8.37 -12.40
N HIS A 105 2.50 -9.33 -11.86
CA HIS A 105 3.92 -9.19 -11.56
C HIS A 105 4.78 -9.94 -12.61
N TYR A 106 5.56 -9.18 -13.38
CA TYR A 106 6.36 -9.52 -14.59
C TYR A 106 7.34 -10.73 -14.57
N ARG A 107 7.31 -11.65 -13.57
CA ARG A 107 8.21 -12.82 -13.51
C ARG A 107 7.45 -14.14 -13.35
N ASN A 108 7.33 -14.88 -14.45
CA ASN A 108 6.72 -16.23 -14.51
C ASN A 108 7.74 -17.38 -14.45
N ALA A 109 8.83 -17.23 -13.70
CA ALA A 109 9.80 -18.33 -13.54
C ALA A 109 9.44 -19.20 -12.32
N SER A 110 9.09 -20.46 -12.58
CA SER A 110 9.05 -21.50 -11.56
C SER A 110 10.45 -21.66 -10.96
N SER A 111 10.54 -21.52 -9.64
CA SER A 111 11.80 -21.76 -8.94
C SER A 111 11.83 -23.25 -8.52
N ALA A 112 13.02 -23.86 -8.50
CA ALA A 112 13.20 -25.24 -8.05
C ALA A 112 13.38 -25.33 -6.53
N GLY A 113 12.62 -26.23 -5.89
CA GLY A 113 12.70 -26.49 -4.44
C GLY A 113 11.37 -26.45 -3.72
N ARG A 114 11.40 -26.25 -2.40
CA ARG A 114 10.19 -26.08 -1.58
C ARG A 114 9.77 -24.61 -1.57
N TYR A 115 8.46 -24.36 -1.62
CA TYR A 115 7.85 -23.03 -1.56
C TYR A 115 6.72 -22.98 -0.54
N ALA A 116 6.53 -21.82 0.06
CA ALA A 116 5.36 -21.47 0.85
C ALA A 116 4.90 -20.08 0.46
N ARG A 117 3.58 -19.90 0.38
CA ARG A 117 2.90 -18.66 0.02
C ARG A 117 2.04 -18.21 1.19
N LEU A 118 2.22 -16.96 1.58
CA LEU A 118 1.32 -16.26 2.49
C LEU A 118 0.65 -15.11 1.73
N ILE A 119 -0.63 -14.93 1.97
CA ILE A 119 -1.44 -13.86 1.38
C ILE A 119 -1.96 -12.93 2.46
N ILE A 120 -2.25 -11.69 2.10
CA ILE A 120 -3.03 -10.75 2.90
C ILE A 120 -4.42 -10.70 2.31
N ARG A 121 -5.38 -11.31 3.01
CA ARG A 121 -6.79 -11.27 2.67
C ARG A 121 -7.40 -9.98 3.19
N SER A 122 -8.01 -9.23 2.28
CA SER A 122 -8.89 -8.10 2.60
C SER A 122 -10.35 -8.55 2.54
N TYR A 123 -11.16 -8.06 3.47
CA TYR A 123 -12.62 -8.25 3.47
C TYR A 123 -13.37 -6.98 3.07
N HIS A 124 -12.65 -5.95 2.64
CA HIS A 124 -13.25 -4.71 2.22
C HIS A 124 -13.99 -4.89 0.88
N PRO A 125 -15.26 -4.47 0.76
CA PRO A 125 -16.10 -4.78 -0.41
C PRO A 125 -15.66 -4.09 -1.71
N LEU A 126 -14.83 -3.06 -1.63
CA LEU A 126 -14.34 -2.31 -2.80
C LEU A 126 -12.96 -2.76 -3.28
N TYR A 127 -12.28 -3.68 -2.58
CA TYR A 127 -10.90 -4.06 -2.91
C TYR A 127 -10.79 -5.52 -3.30
N PRO A 128 -9.72 -5.87 -4.06
CA PRO A 128 -9.43 -7.26 -4.36
C PRO A 128 -9.35 -8.11 -3.10
N ALA A 129 -9.72 -9.38 -3.27
CA ALA A 129 -9.69 -10.35 -2.21
C ALA A 129 -8.32 -10.46 -1.53
N VAL A 130 -7.25 -10.45 -2.34
CA VAL A 130 -5.86 -10.49 -1.91
C VAL A 130 -5.19 -9.18 -2.31
N ILE A 131 -4.63 -8.46 -1.34
CA ILE A 131 -3.97 -7.15 -1.55
C ILE A 131 -2.44 -7.22 -1.47
N GLY A 132 -1.89 -8.38 -1.15
CA GLY A 132 -0.46 -8.64 -1.13
C GLY A 132 -0.14 -10.10 -0.85
N TYR A 133 1.06 -10.54 -1.24
CA TYR A 133 1.55 -11.88 -0.95
C TYR A 133 3.07 -11.90 -0.78
N ILE A 134 3.56 -12.91 -0.06
CA ILE A 134 4.99 -13.19 0.12
C ILE A 134 5.26 -14.67 -0.10
N GLU A 135 6.33 -14.96 -0.82
CA GLU A 135 6.76 -16.31 -1.13
C GLU A 135 8.09 -16.62 -0.44
N LEU A 136 8.09 -17.68 0.35
CA LEU A 136 9.28 -18.28 0.92
C LEU A 136 9.73 -19.45 0.06
N ALA A 137 11.03 -19.61 -0.09
CA ALA A 137 11.66 -20.61 -0.92
C ALA A 137 12.90 -21.19 -0.24
N THR A 138 13.32 -22.37 -0.70
CA THR A 138 14.64 -22.88 -0.38
C THR A 138 15.74 -21.94 -0.89
N THR A 139 16.78 -21.82 -0.07
CA THR A 139 17.93 -20.95 -0.32
C THR A 139 18.81 -21.50 -1.44
N PHE A 140 19.28 -20.63 -2.32
CA PHE A 140 20.23 -21.01 -3.36
C PHE A 140 21.62 -21.22 -2.77
N TYR A 141 22.35 -22.23 -3.22
CA TYR A 141 23.73 -22.47 -2.79
C TYR A 141 24.66 -21.28 -3.06
N MET A 142 24.56 -20.69 -4.26
CA MET A 142 25.46 -19.61 -4.69
C MET A 142 24.89 -18.23 -4.33
N ASN A 143 25.50 -17.58 -3.34
CA ASN A 143 25.32 -16.16 -3.05
C ASN A 143 26.62 -15.62 -2.40
N LYS A 144 27.33 -14.74 -3.10
CA LYS A 144 28.64 -14.22 -2.67
C LYS A 144 28.55 -13.34 -1.42
N ALA A 145 27.55 -12.47 -1.34
CA ALA A 145 27.30 -11.63 -0.17
C ALA A 145 27.10 -12.49 1.07
N ARG A 146 26.16 -13.45 1.00
CA ARG A 146 25.95 -14.40 2.11
C ARG A 146 27.20 -15.19 2.45
N SER A 147 27.88 -15.76 1.45
CA SER A 147 29.04 -16.62 1.72
C SER A 147 30.16 -15.86 2.41
N SER A 148 30.40 -14.60 2.00
CA SER A 148 31.39 -13.73 2.63
C SER A 148 30.97 -13.32 4.05
N PHE A 149 29.69 -12.98 4.23
CA PHE A 149 29.14 -12.58 5.52
C PHE A 149 29.19 -13.71 6.55
N MET A 150 28.74 -14.90 6.17
CA MET A 150 28.65 -16.10 7.01
C MET A 150 30.01 -16.75 7.31
N ASN A 151 31.08 -16.35 6.64
CA ASN A 151 32.41 -16.93 6.81
C ASN A 151 33.08 -16.50 8.13
N ALA A 152 32.49 -16.94 9.23
CA ALA A 152 32.92 -16.78 10.60
C ALA A 152 32.31 -17.91 11.45
N PRO A 153 32.88 -18.24 12.62
CA PRO A 153 32.33 -19.26 13.49
C PRO A 153 30.91 -18.94 13.95
N PHE A 154 30.04 -19.95 13.97
CA PHE A 154 28.68 -19.89 14.49
C PHE A 154 28.33 -21.18 15.21
N ASP A 155 27.60 -21.07 16.32
CA ASP A 155 27.05 -22.21 17.06
C ASP A 155 25.78 -21.76 17.80
N ASP A 156 24.66 -22.44 17.59
CA ASP A 156 23.41 -22.27 18.35
C ASP A 156 23.05 -23.50 19.21
N GLY A 157 23.98 -24.45 19.34
CA GLY A 157 23.79 -25.74 19.98
C GLY A 157 23.21 -26.83 19.06
N THR A 158 22.57 -26.46 17.95
CA THR A 158 21.97 -27.41 16.99
C THR A 158 22.64 -27.39 15.62
N VAL A 159 23.01 -26.20 15.14
CA VAL A 159 23.72 -25.96 13.89
C VAL A 159 24.99 -25.21 14.22
N ARG A 160 26.12 -25.70 13.69
CA ARG A 160 27.43 -25.13 13.96
C ARG A 160 28.35 -25.22 12.75
N TRP A 161 29.20 -24.22 12.59
CA TRP A 161 30.30 -24.23 11.63
C TRP A 161 31.44 -23.33 12.12
N SER A 162 32.68 -23.65 11.75
CA SER A 162 33.86 -22.81 12.04
C SER A 162 34.09 -21.75 10.97
N SER A 163 33.72 -22.06 9.72
CA SER A 163 33.85 -21.22 8.54
C SER A 163 32.76 -21.62 7.53
N TRP A 164 32.44 -20.74 6.58
CA TRP A 164 31.39 -21.00 5.58
C TRP A 164 31.96 -21.65 4.32
N ASP A 165 32.51 -22.85 4.49
CA ASP A 165 33.11 -23.63 3.40
C ASP A 165 32.09 -24.52 2.67
N LYS A 166 32.57 -25.36 1.73
CA LYS A 166 31.71 -26.27 0.95
C LYS A 166 30.99 -27.30 1.83
N VAL A 167 31.62 -27.73 2.93
CA VAL A 167 31.04 -28.73 3.85
C VAL A 167 29.95 -28.07 4.68
N ALA A 168 30.22 -26.91 5.29
CA ALA A 168 29.24 -26.11 6.00
C ALA A 168 28.06 -25.76 5.10
N MET A 169 28.31 -25.31 3.86
CA MET A 169 27.26 -24.98 2.91
C MET A 169 26.38 -26.19 2.58
N SER A 170 26.95 -27.35 2.27
CA SER A 170 26.15 -28.55 1.93
C SER A 170 25.33 -29.10 3.10
N THR A 171 25.74 -28.85 4.34
CA THR A 171 25.07 -29.36 5.54
C THR A 171 24.10 -28.37 6.16
N CYS A 172 24.41 -27.07 6.08
CA CYS A 172 23.73 -26.01 6.83
C CYS A 172 22.91 -25.05 5.94
N ILE A 173 22.95 -25.14 4.60
CA ILE A 173 22.18 -24.24 3.72
C ILE A 173 20.67 -24.23 4.02
N HIS A 174 20.14 -25.35 4.52
CA HIS A 174 18.75 -25.51 4.90
C HIS A 174 18.36 -24.80 6.22
N ALA A 175 19.34 -24.33 6.99
CA ALA A 175 19.12 -23.43 8.13
C ALA A 175 18.83 -21.98 7.67
N ILE A 176 18.75 -21.73 6.37
CA ILE A 176 18.43 -20.43 5.79
C ILE A 176 17.18 -20.58 4.93
N VAL A 177 16.21 -19.69 5.09
CA VAL A 177 15.07 -19.55 4.18
C VAL A 177 15.18 -18.26 3.38
N ARG A 178 14.76 -18.28 2.12
CA ARG A 178 14.81 -17.13 1.23
C ARG A 178 13.40 -16.59 0.97
N ILE A 179 13.21 -15.29 1.10
CA ILE A 179 12.06 -14.59 0.52
C ILE A 179 12.31 -14.50 -0.99
N ALA A 180 11.54 -15.27 -1.76
CA ALA A 180 11.65 -15.31 -3.21
C ALA A 180 10.92 -14.15 -3.88
N ARG A 181 9.76 -13.78 -3.34
CA ARG A 181 8.91 -12.71 -3.86
C ARG A 181 8.18 -12.04 -2.71
N CYS A 182 7.98 -10.73 -2.80
CA CYS A 182 7.12 -9.96 -1.92
C CYS A 182 6.42 -8.93 -2.80
N VAL A 183 5.10 -9.06 -2.93
CA VAL A 183 4.31 -8.26 -3.87
C VAL A 183 3.14 -7.63 -3.13
N VAL A 184 2.92 -6.35 -3.40
CA VAL A 184 1.83 -5.55 -2.84
C VAL A 184 1.05 -4.96 -3.99
N HIS A 185 -0.27 -5.03 -3.90
CA HIS A 185 -1.17 -4.40 -4.86
C HIS A 185 -0.88 -2.89 -4.96
N THR A 186 -0.88 -2.35 -6.19
CA THR A 186 -0.41 -1.00 -6.51
C THR A 186 -1.05 0.09 -5.64
N GLU A 187 -2.36 0.02 -5.43
CA GLU A 187 -3.09 1.00 -4.62
C GLU A 187 -2.73 1.02 -3.13
N PHE A 188 -2.10 -0.06 -2.62
CA PHE A 188 -1.71 -0.17 -1.22
C PHE A 188 -0.19 -0.04 -1.01
N ARG A 189 0.57 0.24 -2.07
CA ARG A 189 2.02 0.44 -1.94
C ARG A 189 2.31 1.69 -1.12
N GLY A 190 3.33 1.59 -0.26
CA GLY A 190 3.73 2.68 0.63
C GLY A 190 3.01 2.72 1.99
N LEU A 191 2.01 1.85 2.23
CA LEU A 191 1.27 1.72 3.51
C LEU A 191 1.91 0.75 4.51
N GLY A 192 3.14 0.29 4.26
CA GLY A 192 3.82 -0.66 5.14
C GLY A 192 3.45 -2.13 4.92
N ILE A 193 2.57 -2.47 3.97
CA ILE A 193 2.18 -3.86 3.68
C ILE A 193 3.38 -4.78 3.44
N GLY A 194 4.42 -4.31 2.74
CA GLY A 194 5.65 -5.09 2.54
C GLY A 194 6.38 -5.44 3.84
N GLN A 195 6.36 -4.54 4.84
CA GLN A 195 6.93 -4.78 6.16
C GLN A 195 6.07 -5.79 6.93
N THR A 196 4.74 -5.63 6.87
CA THR A 196 3.78 -6.58 7.45
C THR A 196 3.97 -7.99 6.88
N LEU A 197 4.13 -8.11 5.55
CA LEU A 197 4.41 -9.39 4.89
C LEU A 197 5.72 -10.02 5.40
N ILE A 198 6.81 -9.26 5.51
CA ILE A 198 8.09 -9.78 6.03
C ILE A 198 7.93 -10.23 7.50
N LYS A 199 7.31 -9.41 8.35
CA LYS A 199 7.03 -9.73 9.76
C LYS A 199 6.28 -11.06 9.90
N HIS A 200 5.25 -11.29 9.08
CA HIS A 200 4.51 -12.55 9.12
C HIS A 200 5.26 -13.71 8.46
N ALA A 201 6.08 -13.46 7.43
CA ALA A 201 6.95 -14.47 6.87
C ALA A 201 8.01 -14.94 7.88
N GLU A 202 8.54 -14.06 8.72
CA GLU A 202 9.41 -14.42 9.85
C GLU A 202 8.68 -15.31 10.86
N ALA A 203 7.48 -14.90 11.29
CA ALA A 203 6.67 -15.68 12.24
C ALA A 203 6.30 -17.06 11.68
N PHE A 204 5.95 -17.14 10.40
CA PHE A 204 5.71 -18.38 9.68
C PHE A 204 6.99 -19.21 9.59
N ALA A 205 8.12 -18.63 9.17
CA ALA A 205 9.38 -19.34 9.02
C ALA A 205 9.84 -19.99 10.33
N LYS A 206 9.69 -19.29 11.46
CA LYS A 206 10.03 -19.81 12.79
C LYS A 206 9.22 -21.05 13.16
N LYS A 207 7.93 -21.11 12.80
CA LYS A 207 7.01 -22.13 13.32
C LYS A 207 6.64 -23.22 12.31
N HIS A 208 6.50 -22.88 11.04
CA HIS A 208 5.91 -23.72 10.00
C HIS A 208 6.89 -24.14 8.90
N TRP A 209 8.03 -23.46 8.76
CA TRP A 209 9.00 -23.78 7.71
C TRP A 209 10.06 -24.79 8.18
N HIS A 210 10.35 -25.74 7.30
CA HIS A 210 11.61 -26.49 7.33
C HIS A 210 12.07 -26.83 5.92
N SER A 211 13.35 -27.13 5.78
CA SER A 211 13.94 -27.69 4.58
C SER A 211 15.04 -28.66 4.99
N GLY A 212 15.25 -29.77 4.27
CA GLY A 212 16.31 -30.72 4.62
C GLY A 212 16.26 -31.26 6.07
N LYS A 213 15.06 -31.30 6.68
CA LYS A 213 14.83 -31.63 8.10
C LYS A 213 15.50 -30.65 9.09
N LEU A 214 15.75 -29.42 8.67
CA LEU A 214 16.24 -28.31 9.49
C LEU A 214 15.24 -27.15 9.46
N ARG A 215 14.97 -26.59 10.63
CA ARG A 215 14.24 -25.32 10.78
C ARG A 215 15.21 -24.17 10.51
N PRO A 216 14.71 -23.06 9.94
CA PRO A 216 15.56 -21.95 9.57
C PRO A 216 15.99 -21.15 10.81
N LEU A 217 17.26 -20.78 10.84
CA LEU A 217 17.87 -19.85 11.79
C LEU A 217 17.99 -18.45 11.20
N PHE A 218 18.03 -18.35 9.87
CA PHE A 218 18.16 -17.09 9.14
C PHE A 218 17.09 -16.98 8.05
N ILE A 219 16.66 -15.76 7.78
CA ILE A 219 15.84 -15.41 6.61
C ILE A 219 16.57 -14.39 5.75
N GLU A 220 16.65 -14.63 4.44
CA GLU A 220 17.33 -13.73 3.49
C GLU A 220 16.39 -13.24 2.38
N ILE A 221 16.73 -12.10 1.78
CA ILE A 221 16.10 -11.59 0.56
C ILE A 221 17.14 -10.93 -0.33
N SER A 222 17.07 -11.20 -1.63
CA SER A 222 17.89 -10.53 -2.65
C SER A 222 17.00 -10.06 -3.79
N ALA A 223 16.90 -8.75 -4.02
CA ALA A 223 16.10 -8.22 -5.12
C ALA A 223 16.62 -6.86 -5.61
N ASP A 224 16.50 -6.63 -6.92
CA ASP A 224 16.91 -5.38 -7.58
C ASP A 224 16.18 -4.16 -6.99
N MET A 225 14.88 -4.31 -6.71
CA MET A 225 14.03 -3.23 -6.17
C MET A 225 14.48 -2.74 -4.79
N LEU A 226 15.19 -3.55 -4.00
CA LEU A 226 15.62 -3.16 -2.65
C LEU A 226 16.68 -2.06 -2.65
N LYS A 227 17.27 -1.73 -3.81
CA LYS A 227 18.10 -0.53 -3.96
C LYS A 227 17.28 0.75 -3.81
N TYR A 228 16.02 0.72 -4.25
CA TYR A 228 15.16 1.89 -4.35
C TYR A 228 14.09 1.94 -3.26
N VAL A 229 13.63 0.77 -2.79
CA VAL A 229 12.53 0.65 -1.82
C VAL A 229 13.01 -0.11 -0.56
N PRO A 230 13.34 0.60 0.53
CA PRO A 230 13.94 -0.02 1.73
C PRO A 230 12.86 -0.62 2.66
N PHE A 231 11.99 -1.50 2.13
CA PHE A 231 10.97 -2.14 2.96
C PHE A 231 11.54 -3.29 3.81
N SER A 232 12.60 -3.96 3.35
CA SER A 232 13.30 -5.01 4.10
C SER A 232 14.06 -4.44 5.31
N GLU A 233 14.78 -3.34 5.12
CA GLU A 233 15.49 -2.65 6.20
C GLU A 233 14.52 -2.11 7.26
N ARG A 234 13.40 -1.51 6.83
CA ARG A 234 12.33 -1.09 7.74
C ARG A 234 11.64 -2.25 8.47
N ALA A 235 11.73 -3.47 7.95
CA ALA A 235 11.28 -4.69 8.65
C ALA A 235 12.36 -5.26 9.60
N GLY A 236 13.51 -4.59 9.73
CA GLY A 236 14.61 -4.99 10.60
C GLY A 236 15.55 -6.01 9.98
N MET A 237 15.59 -6.16 8.65
CA MET A 237 16.61 -6.98 8.00
C MET A 237 17.90 -6.17 7.79
N THR A 238 19.05 -6.82 7.97
CA THR A 238 20.38 -6.22 7.86
C THR A 238 20.97 -6.41 6.46
N TYR A 239 21.47 -5.35 5.85
CA TYR A 239 22.18 -5.41 4.57
C TYR A 239 23.52 -6.15 4.73
N ILE A 240 23.83 -7.10 3.83
CA ILE A 240 25.04 -7.93 3.89
C ILE A 240 25.92 -7.89 2.63
N GLY A 241 25.65 -6.93 1.74
CA GLY A 241 26.37 -6.77 0.48
C GLY A 241 25.52 -7.09 -0.75
N GLU A 242 26.16 -7.07 -1.91
CA GLU A 242 25.51 -7.40 -3.19
C GLU A 242 25.90 -8.79 -3.70
N THR A 243 24.99 -9.42 -4.43
CA THR A 243 25.33 -10.61 -5.20
C THR A 243 26.42 -10.27 -6.24
N GLU A 244 27.16 -11.27 -6.71
CA GLU A 244 28.25 -11.07 -7.68
C GLU A 244 27.78 -10.50 -9.04
N GLY A 245 26.46 -10.41 -9.27
CA GLY A 245 25.89 -10.19 -10.60
C GLY A 245 26.27 -11.35 -11.52
N ASN A 246 26.28 -11.10 -12.83
CA ASN A 246 26.81 -12.06 -13.79
C ASN A 246 27.70 -11.42 -14.87
N LEU A 247 27.98 -10.12 -14.85
CA LEU A 247 28.69 -9.39 -15.91
C LEU A 247 29.96 -10.11 -16.40
N HIS A 248 30.93 -10.30 -15.51
CA HIS A 248 32.20 -10.97 -15.84
C HIS A 248 32.02 -12.45 -16.21
N ARG A 249 31.04 -13.12 -15.60
CA ARG A 249 30.75 -14.53 -15.86
C ARG A 249 30.06 -14.73 -17.21
N VAL A 250 29.14 -13.85 -17.58
CA VAL A 250 28.40 -13.88 -18.84
C VAL A 250 29.35 -13.70 -20.00
N TYR A 251 30.27 -12.73 -19.93
CA TYR A 251 31.31 -12.59 -20.94
C TYR A 251 32.09 -13.89 -21.12
N LYS A 252 32.57 -14.50 -20.03
CA LYS A 252 33.34 -15.76 -20.09
C LYS A 252 32.50 -16.93 -20.62
N ASP A 253 31.27 -17.09 -20.13
CA ASP A 253 30.36 -18.16 -20.51
C ASP A 253 29.95 -18.02 -21.99
N LEU A 254 29.50 -16.83 -22.44
CA LEU A 254 29.12 -16.59 -23.83
C LEU A 254 30.31 -16.68 -24.79
N ARG A 255 31.48 -16.17 -24.40
CA ARG A 255 32.70 -16.30 -25.21
C ARG A 255 32.99 -17.77 -25.49
N TYR A 256 32.92 -18.62 -24.47
CA TYR A 256 33.11 -20.06 -24.59
C TYR A 256 32.02 -20.72 -25.43
N LEU A 257 30.74 -20.42 -25.17
CA LEU A 257 29.61 -21.04 -25.87
C LEU A 257 29.58 -20.70 -27.34
N LEU A 258 29.71 -19.41 -27.68
CA LEU A 258 29.80 -18.96 -29.08
C LEU A 258 31.04 -19.54 -29.77
N GLN A 259 32.13 -19.86 -29.04
CA GLN A 259 33.36 -20.44 -29.61
C GLN A 259 33.19 -21.91 -29.98
N ASN A 260 32.18 -22.57 -29.40
CA ASN A 260 31.96 -24.00 -29.54
C ASN A 260 30.52 -24.29 -30.02
N GLU A 261 29.92 -23.39 -30.78
CA GLU A 261 28.53 -23.46 -31.21
C GLU A 261 28.21 -24.77 -31.97
N GLU A 262 29.07 -25.19 -32.88
CA GLU A 262 28.93 -26.45 -33.63
C GLU A 262 28.94 -27.68 -32.70
N ARG A 263 29.75 -27.64 -31.64
CA ARG A 263 29.87 -28.73 -30.64
C ARG A 263 28.71 -28.73 -29.65
N ILE A 264 28.04 -27.60 -29.48
CA ILE A 264 26.78 -27.51 -28.72
C ILE A 264 25.62 -28.03 -29.56
N ALA A 265 25.57 -27.65 -30.85
CA ALA A 265 24.55 -28.12 -31.79
C ALA A 265 24.61 -29.64 -32.00
N SER A 266 25.81 -30.24 -31.95
CA SER A 266 26.01 -31.69 -32.00
C SER A 266 25.71 -32.41 -30.67
N GLY A 267 25.45 -31.67 -29.57
CA GLY A 267 25.16 -32.23 -28.25
C GLY A 267 26.39 -32.75 -27.49
N GLU A 268 27.60 -32.39 -27.91
CA GLU A 268 28.88 -32.81 -27.31
C GLU A 268 29.17 -32.08 -25.99
N ILE A 269 28.69 -30.85 -25.84
CA ILE A 269 29.02 -29.96 -24.70
C ILE A 269 27.84 -29.73 -23.74
N ILE A 270 26.60 -29.70 -24.25
CA ILE A 270 25.39 -29.47 -23.46
C ILE A 270 24.41 -30.62 -23.72
N HIS A 271 24.16 -31.44 -22.70
CA HIS A 271 23.13 -32.48 -22.78
C HIS A 271 21.77 -31.90 -22.35
N LYS A 272 20.71 -32.21 -23.12
CA LYS A 272 19.32 -31.77 -22.84
C LYS A 272 18.78 -32.18 -21.45
N SER A 273 19.44 -33.12 -20.76
CA SER A 273 19.10 -33.58 -19.41
C SER A 273 19.63 -32.71 -18.28
N ASP A 274 20.53 -31.75 -18.55
CA ASP A 274 21.21 -30.99 -17.50
C ASP A 274 20.35 -29.82 -16.99
N MET A 275 19.74 -30.02 -15.82
CA MET A 275 18.90 -29.02 -15.15
C MET A 275 19.70 -27.93 -14.45
N GLY A 276 19.25 -26.67 -14.54
CA GLY A 276 19.76 -25.54 -13.76
C GLY A 276 20.62 -24.55 -14.55
N ILE A 277 21.89 -24.40 -14.16
CA ILE A 277 22.83 -23.39 -14.71
C ILE A 277 23.04 -23.56 -16.22
N VAL A 278 23.10 -24.81 -16.69
CA VAL A 278 23.33 -25.15 -18.10
C VAL A 278 22.16 -24.68 -18.98
N ARG A 279 20.91 -24.89 -18.54
CA ARG A 279 19.71 -24.38 -19.22
C ARG A 279 19.68 -22.85 -19.27
N GLU A 280 20.07 -22.19 -18.18
CA GLU A 280 20.18 -20.72 -18.15
C GLU A 280 21.29 -20.20 -19.07
N GLN A 281 22.41 -20.92 -19.18
CA GLN A 281 23.50 -20.62 -20.11
C GLN A 281 23.07 -20.79 -21.58
N ALA A 282 22.34 -21.85 -21.90
CA ALA A 282 21.75 -22.07 -23.22
C ALA A 282 20.73 -20.97 -23.58
N ASN A 283 19.79 -20.68 -22.68
CA ASN A 283 18.81 -19.59 -22.88
C ASN A 283 19.50 -18.23 -23.11
N ARG A 284 20.62 -17.95 -22.44
CA ARG A 284 21.39 -16.71 -22.65
C ARG A 284 22.09 -16.67 -24.00
N MET A 285 22.58 -17.82 -24.48
CA MET A 285 23.17 -17.92 -25.81
C MET A 285 22.14 -17.65 -26.89
N GLU A 286 20.95 -18.24 -26.80
CA GLU A 286 19.83 -17.99 -27.72
C GLU A 286 19.45 -16.50 -27.74
N ARG A 287 19.35 -15.87 -26.56
CA ARG A 287 19.08 -14.43 -26.44
C ARG A 287 20.18 -13.56 -27.03
N ALA A 288 21.44 -13.95 -26.82
CA ALA A 288 22.60 -13.26 -27.41
C ALA A 288 22.59 -13.33 -28.94
N GLN A 289 22.24 -14.50 -29.51
CA GLN A 289 22.10 -14.66 -30.95
C GLN A 289 20.92 -13.85 -31.51
N ALA A 290 19.79 -13.84 -30.80
CA ALA A 290 18.64 -13.01 -31.19
C ALA A 290 19.02 -11.52 -31.24
N LEU A 291 19.69 -11.01 -30.20
CA LEU A 291 20.18 -9.63 -30.18
C LEU A 291 21.18 -9.34 -31.31
N MET A 292 22.11 -10.26 -31.59
CA MET A 292 23.05 -10.12 -32.71
C MET A 292 22.33 -10.01 -34.05
N ASN A 293 21.26 -10.79 -34.25
CA ASN A 293 20.46 -10.76 -35.47
C ASN A 293 19.61 -9.48 -35.56
N GLU A 294 19.02 -9.03 -34.46
CA GLU A 294 18.18 -7.83 -34.40
C GLU A 294 18.99 -6.54 -34.63
N GLU A 295 20.17 -6.43 -34.03
CA GLU A 295 21.01 -5.23 -34.10
C GLU A 295 22.11 -5.30 -35.17
N GLY A 296 22.22 -6.43 -35.89
CA GLY A 296 23.28 -6.65 -36.89
C GLY A 296 24.69 -6.69 -36.29
N LEU A 297 24.82 -7.06 -35.02
CA LEU A 297 26.10 -7.12 -34.31
C LEU A 297 26.87 -8.37 -34.71
N THR A 298 28.15 -8.19 -35.04
CA THR A 298 29.09 -9.30 -35.12
C THR A 298 29.37 -9.87 -33.73
N ARG A 299 29.86 -11.11 -33.70
CA ARG A 299 30.24 -11.78 -32.46
C ARG A 299 31.28 -10.99 -31.67
N ASP A 300 32.29 -10.45 -32.35
CA ASP A 300 33.38 -9.72 -31.70
C ASP A 300 32.90 -8.36 -31.16
N GLU A 301 31.94 -7.71 -31.83
CA GLU A 301 31.28 -6.51 -31.32
C GLU A 301 30.48 -6.80 -30.05
N LEU A 302 29.68 -7.88 -30.03
CA LEU A 302 28.95 -8.29 -28.82
C LEU A 302 29.90 -8.61 -27.65
N LEU A 303 30.99 -9.34 -27.92
CA LEU A 303 31.96 -9.69 -26.88
C LEU A 303 32.71 -8.46 -26.36
N THR A 304 33.05 -7.51 -27.24
CA THR A 304 33.67 -6.24 -26.86
C THR A 304 32.73 -5.40 -26.01
N LEU A 305 31.45 -5.35 -26.37
CA LEU A 305 30.41 -4.66 -25.60
C LEU A 305 30.26 -5.29 -24.21
N LEU A 306 30.17 -6.62 -24.12
CA LEU A 306 30.12 -7.35 -22.85
C LEU A 306 31.37 -7.16 -21.97
N GLN A 307 32.55 -7.03 -22.59
CA GLN A 307 33.82 -6.84 -21.90
C GLN A 307 33.99 -5.44 -21.31
N ASN A 308 33.45 -4.43 -22.00
CA ASN A 308 33.56 -3.02 -21.62
C ASN A 308 32.42 -2.54 -20.72
N LEU A 309 31.45 -3.41 -20.37
CA LEU A 309 30.38 -3.07 -19.44
C LEU A 309 30.93 -2.70 -18.07
N SER A 310 30.77 -1.42 -17.72
CA SER A 310 30.96 -0.94 -16.35
C SER A 310 29.60 -0.82 -15.64
N PRO A 311 29.56 -0.88 -14.29
CA PRO A 311 28.34 -0.60 -13.53
C PRO A 311 27.76 0.79 -13.79
N ASP A 312 28.58 1.77 -14.16
CA ASP A 312 28.19 3.19 -14.30
C ASP A 312 27.70 3.53 -15.72
N SER A 313 28.30 2.93 -16.77
CA SER A 313 27.80 3.01 -18.15
C SER A 313 26.60 2.09 -18.40
N ALA A 314 26.23 1.30 -17.39
CA ALA A 314 25.28 0.21 -17.52
C ALA A 314 23.92 0.67 -18.04
N LEU A 315 23.36 1.83 -17.72
CA LEU A 315 21.95 2.10 -18.07
C LEU A 315 21.63 2.04 -19.57
N GLN A 316 22.53 2.52 -20.46
CA GLN A 316 22.32 2.43 -21.92
C GLN A 316 22.61 1.02 -22.46
N ASP A 317 23.75 0.42 -22.10
CA ASP A 317 24.12 -0.92 -22.59
C ASP A 317 23.35 -2.05 -21.88
N TYR A 318 22.79 -1.80 -20.70
CA TYR A 318 21.89 -2.68 -19.96
C TYR A 318 20.53 -2.74 -20.61
N ALA A 319 20.00 -1.65 -21.15
CA ALA A 319 18.77 -1.74 -21.94
C ALA A 319 18.95 -2.69 -23.12
N ARG A 320 20.12 -2.66 -23.78
CA ARG A 320 20.49 -3.56 -24.88
C ARG A 320 20.72 -4.99 -24.43
N LEU A 321 21.35 -5.19 -23.28
CA LEU A 321 21.78 -6.52 -22.80
C LEU A 321 20.95 -7.09 -21.66
N TYR A 322 19.83 -6.47 -21.28
CA TYR A 322 19.04 -6.80 -20.08
C TYR A 322 18.65 -8.29 -20.01
N ASP A 323 18.41 -8.91 -21.15
CA ASP A 323 18.06 -10.32 -21.25
C ASP A 323 19.22 -11.30 -21.04
N ILE A 324 20.45 -10.78 -21.05
CA ILE A 324 21.70 -11.52 -21.02
C ILE A 324 22.46 -11.25 -19.70
N ILE A 325 22.48 -9.99 -19.25
CA ILE A 325 23.16 -9.57 -18.01
C ILE A 325 22.20 -9.42 -16.83
N ARG A 326 22.71 -9.67 -15.63
CA ARG A 326 22.07 -9.49 -14.33
C ARG A 326 23.04 -8.71 -13.46
N LEU A 327 22.62 -7.53 -13.04
CA LEU A 327 23.41 -6.70 -12.14
C LEU A 327 23.47 -7.30 -10.73
N PRO A 328 24.49 -6.93 -9.94
CA PRO A 328 24.52 -7.17 -8.50
C PRO A 328 23.23 -6.75 -7.80
N LYS A 329 22.70 -7.65 -6.96
CA LYS A 329 21.48 -7.45 -6.18
C LYS A 329 21.81 -7.22 -4.72
N PRO A 330 21.26 -6.19 -4.07
CA PRO A 330 21.44 -6.02 -2.64
C PRO A 330 20.80 -7.22 -1.92
N THR A 331 21.51 -7.74 -0.94
CA THR A 331 21.09 -8.88 -0.13
C THR A 331 20.93 -8.44 1.31
N TYR A 332 19.82 -8.81 1.91
CA TYR A 332 19.52 -8.55 3.31
C TYR A 332 19.27 -9.88 4.03
N ILE A 333 19.61 -9.93 5.32
CA ILE A 333 19.42 -11.09 6.18
C ILE A 333 18.90 -10.68 7.55
N LYS A 334 18.18 -11.58 8.21
CA LYS A 334 17.74 -11.40 9.60
C LYS A 334 17.82 -12.71 10.37
N GLY A 335 18.09 -12.62 11.67
CA GLY A 335 18.12 -13.75 12.59
C GLY A 335 16.70 -14.13 13.01
N LEU A 336 16.40 -15.42 12.95
CA LEU A 336 15.14 -15.96 13.44
C LEU A 336 15.24 -16.43 14.91
N THR A 337 16.46 -16.66 15.39
CA THR A 337 16.81 -16.98 16.78
C THR A 337 17.68 -15.88 17.39
N THR A 338 17.81 -15.87 18.72
CA THR A 338 18.62 -14.90 19.46
C THR A 338 20.09 -14.99 19.05
N GLU A 339 20.59 -16.22 18.89
CA GLU A 339 21.97 -16.54 18.52
C GLU A 339 22.27 -16.09 17.09
N ALA A 340 21.34 -16.31 16.16
CA ALA A 340 21.44 -15.86 14.78
C ALA A 340 21.45 -14.32 14.68
N GLU A 341 20.61 -13.64 15.46
CA GLU A 341 20.57 -12.18 15.50
C GLU A 341 21.84 -11.58 16.12
N ALA A 342 22.35 -12.19 17.20
CA ALA A 342 23.63 -11.82 17.80
C ALA A 342 24.80 -11.98 16.82
N PHE A 343 24.84 -13.10 16.08
CA PHE A 343 25.83 -13.34 15.03
C PHE A 343 25.78 -12.26 13.95
N ILE A 344 24.60 -11.90 13.45
CA ILE A 344 24.45 -10.83 12.44
C ILE A 344 24.94 -9.49 13.00
N SER A 345 24.53 -9.13 14.22
CA SER A 345 24.94 -7.86 14.84
C SER A 345 26.46 -7.75 15.00
N GLN A 346 27.11 -8.83 15.43
CA GLN A 346 28.56 -8.91 15.55
C GLN A 346 29.24 -8.79 14.18
N ARG A 347 28.82 -9.61 13.19
CA ARG A 347 29.42 -9.62 11.85
C ARG A 347 29.27 -8.30 11.11
N SER A 348 28.14 -7.63 11.27
CA SER A 348 27.92 -6.31 10.67
C SER A 348 28.88 -5.25 11.20
N LYS A 349 29.24 -5.32 12.50
CA LYS A 349 30.25 -4.42 13.11
C LYS A 349 31.66 -4.74 12.62
N GLU A 350 32.02 -6.02 12.56
CA GLU A 350 33.34 -6.49 12.10
C GLU A 350 33.61 -6.13 10.65
N LEU A 351 32.62 -6.31 9.78
CA LEU A 351 32.74 -6.05 8.34
C LEU A 351 32.54 -4.57 7.96
N GLN A 352 32.19 -3.71 8.92
CA GLN A 352 31.91 -2.29 8.71
C GLN A 352 31.05 -2.03 7.48
N LEU A 353 29.96 -2.78 7.34
CA LEU A 353 29.16 -2.76 6.12
C LEU A 353 28.54 -1.38 5.92
N VAL A 354 29.04 -0.66 4.90
CA VAL A 354 28.45 0.59 4.45
C VAL A 354 27.41 0.27 3.39
N HIS A 355 26.18 0.70 3.61
CA HIS A 355 25.14 0.61 2.61
C HIS A 355 25.43 1.59 1.46
N ILE A 356 25.72 1.09 0.26
CA ILE A 356 26.02 1.90 -0.93
C ILE A 356 24.77 2.62 -1.48
N GLY A 357 23.57 2.34 -0.94
CA GLY A 357 22.29 2.88 -1.41
C GLY A 357 21.65 3.98 -0.54
N ARG A 358 22.41 4.72 0.27
CA ARG A 358 21.85 5.96 0.85
C ARG A 358 21.71 6.98 -0.27
N SER A 359 20.56 6.99 -0.93
CA SER A 359 20.11 8.12 -1.73
C SER A 359 20.32 9.41 -0.93
N PRO A 360 20.70 10.51 -1.59
CA PRO A 360 20.89 11.78 -0.89
C PRO A 360 19.64 12.05 -0.06
N ILE A 361 19.85 12.41 1.21
CA ILE A 361 18.76 12.98 2.00
C ILE A 361 18.40 14.26 1.24
N TRP A 362 17.28 14.25 0.53
CA TRP A 362 16.76 15.43 -0.16
C TRP A 362 16.28 16.39 0.92
N ILE A 363 17.20 17.20 1.42
CA ILE A 363 16.89 18.22 2.42
C ILE A 363 16.34 19.41 1.63
N VAL A 364 15.03 19.61 1.77
CA VAL A 364 14.42 20.89 1.40
C VAL A 364 14.55 21.80 2.61
N ASP A 365 15.17 22.97 2.44
CA ASP A 365 15.19 23.98 3.49
C ASP A 365 13.78 24.49 3.74
N GLN A 366 13.38 24.49 5.02
CA GLN A 366 12.10 25.06 5.44
C GLN A 366 12.08 26.56 5.18
N ILE A 367 10.89 27.15 5.03
CA ILE A 367 10.76 28.61 5.01
C ILE A 367 11.35 29.21 6.30
N ASP A 368 12.09 30.32 6.15
CA ASP A 368 12.88 30.91 7.24
C ASP A 368 12.05 31.63 8.32
N ARG A 369 10.82 31.99 7.99
CA ARG A 369 9.85 32.64 8.87
C ARG A 369 8.42 32.30 8.43
N PRO A 370 7.39 32.63 9.23
CA PRO A 370 6.01 32.40 8.84
C PRO A 370 5.61 33.19 7.59
N LEU A 371 4.76 32.57 6.75
CA LEU A 371 4.04 33.23 5.67
C LEU A 371 2.82 33.94 6.27
N SER A 372 2.73 35.26 6.12
CA SER A 372 1.70 36.07 6.79
C SER A 372 0.79 36.77 5.79
N LEU A 373 -0.52 36.59 5.97
CA LEU A 373 -1.60 37.32 5.32
C LEU A 373 -2.24 38.21 6.37
N ARG A 374 -2.36 39.51 6.09
CA ARG A 374 -3.03 40.48 6.97
C ARG A 374 -4.08 41.25 6.20
N ASP A 375 -5.33 41.10 6.64
CA ASP A 375 -6.53 41.74 6.10
C ASP A 375 -6.65 41.65 4.58
N ILE A 376 -6.23 40.51 4.01
CA ILE A 376 -6.25 40.29 2.56
C ILE A 376 -7.68 40.31 2.05
N THR A 377 -7.95 41.22 1.12
CA THR A 377 -9.20 41.30 0.36
C THR A 377 -8.89 41.16 -1.11
N VAL A 378 -9.59 40.26 -1.80
CA VAL A 378 -9.41 39.99 -3.22
C VAL A 378 -10.74 40.25 -3.93
N SER A 379 -10.73 41.19 -4.88
CA SER A 379 -11.89 41.53 -5.70
C SER A 379 -11.52 41.64 -7.17
N TYR A 380 -12.45 41.33 -8.05
CA TYR A 380 -12.35 41.60 -9.48
C TYR A 380 -13.25 42.78 -9.84
N LEU A 381 -12.69 43.74 -10.56
CA LEU A 381 -13.40 44.87 -11.12
C LEU A 381 -13.74 44.57 -12.59
N THR A 382 -15.02 44.31 -12.86
CA THR A 382 -15.51 44.13 -14.22
C THR A 382 -16.12 45.43 -14.72
N LYS A 383 -15.55 46.00 -15.79
CA LYS A 383 -16.18 47.10 -16.51
C LYS A 383 -17.29 46.56 -17.40
N VAL A 384 -18.50 47.10 -17.25
CA VAL A 384 -19.65 46.61 -18.02
C VAL A 384 -19.57 47.15 -19.45
N GLU A 385 -19.45 46.26 -20.43
CA GLU A 385 -19.56 46.63 -21.85
C GLU A 385 -21.02 46.97 -22.19
N ARG A 386 -21.22 48.15 -22.80
CA ARG A 386 -22.55 48.65 -23.17
C ARG A 386 -23.02 48.02 -24.48
N THR A 387 -23.41 46.75 -24.41
CA THR A 387 -24.06 46.04 -25.51
C THR A 387 -25.59 46.13 -25.40
N HIS A 388 -26.30 45.89 -26.50
CA HIS A 388 -27.78 45.84 -26.48
C HIS A 388 -28.31 44.79 -25.51
N GLN A 389 -27.65 43.63 -25.40
CA GLN A 389 -28.03 42.57 -24.47
C GLN A 389 -27.77 42.97 -23.01
N ALA A 390 -26.61 43.57 -22.72
CA ALA A 390 -26.31 44.07 -21.37
C ALA A 390 -27.33 45.14 -20.94
N HIS A 391 -27.71 46.04 -21.86
CA HIS A 391 -28.73 47.06 -21.61
C HIS A 391 -30.13 46.45 -21.37
N ALA A 392 -30.51 45.41 -22.11
CA ALA A 392 -31.78 44.70 -21.90
C ALA A 392 -31.82 44.02 -20.51
N VAL A 393 -30.71 43.42 -20.06
CA VAL A 393 -30.58 42.86 -18.70
C VAL A 393 -30.66 43.96 -17.64
N GLN A 394 -29.94 45.08 -17.85
CA GLN A 394 -29.98 46.25 -16.98
C GLN A 394 -31.40 46.80 -16.82
N GLN A 395 -32.15 46.91 -17.91
CA GLN A 395 -33.56 47.32 -17.87
C GLN A 395 -34.46 46.28 -17.19
N ALA A 396 -34.28 44.99 -17.49
CA ALA A 396 -35.11 43.92 -16.92
C ALA A 396 -34.99 43.80 -15.40
N PHE A 397 -33.79 44.05 -14.84
CA PHE A 397 -33.53 44.01 -13.40
C PHE A 397 -33.46 45.40 -12.74
N ASN A 398 -33.70 46.48 -13.49
CA ASN A 398 -33.60 47.87 -13.04
C ASN A 398 -32.26 48.22 -12.35
N ILE A 399 -31.15 47.83 -12.98
CA ILE A 399 -29.77 48.08 -12.51
C ILE A 399 -28.96 48.81 -13.60
N SER A 400 -28.02 49.68 -13.23
CA SER A 400 -27.12 50.35 -14.19
C SER A 400 -25.69 50.53 -13.64
N PRO A 401 -25.01 49.45 -13.20
CA PRO A 401 -23.60 49.58 -12.81
C PRO A 401 -22.73 49.79 -14.05
N ASP A 402 -21.86 50.81 -14.03
CA ASP A 402 -20.77 50.95 -15.00
C ASP A 402 -19.61 49.99 -14.68
N ASN A 403 -19.46 49.63 -13.40
CA ASN A 403 -18.49 48.67 -12.89
C ASN A 403 -19.16 47.71 -11.91
N ILE A 404 -18.79 46.43 -11.97
CA ILE A 404 -19.22 45.39 -11.03
C ILE A 404 -17.99 44.95 -10.24
N ILE A 405 -18.08 45.00 -8.92
CA ILE A 405 -17.03 44.48 -8.03
C ILE A 405 -17.47 43.11 -7.53
N SER A 406 -16.73 42.07 -7.92
CA SER A 406 -16.90 40.72 -7.39
C SER A 406 -15.82 40.44 -6.37
N THR A 407 -16.16 40.49 -5.08
CA THR A 407 -15.23 40.09 -4.01
C THR A 407 -15.26 38.58 -3.85
N HIS A 408 -14.08 37.96 -3.73
CA HIS A 408 -13.93 36.51 -3.54
C HIS A 408 -13.37 36.16 -2.16
N ILE A 409 -12.62 37.08 -1.54
CA ILE A 409 -12.11 36.97 -0.17
C ILE A 409 -12.15 38.36 0.45
N ARG A 410 -12.59 38.49 1.71
CA ARG A 410 -12.65 39.77 2.43
C ARG A 410 -11.94 39.67 3.78
N LYS A 411 -10.97 40.56 3.99
CA LYS A 411 -10.22 40.78 5.25
C LYS A 411 -9.72 39.49 5.91
N LEU A 412 -9.15 38.57 5.13
CA LEU A 412 -8.58 37.33 5.66
C LEU A 412 -7.20 37.61 6.27
N SER A 413 -7.02 37.23 7.53
CA SER A 413 -5.73 37.23 8.22
C SER A 413 -5.34 35.80 8.57
N LEU A 414 -4.16 35.35 8.14
CA LEU A 414 -3.68 33.98 8.32
C LEU A 414 -2.15 33.98 8.42
N GLU A 415 -1.63 33.23 9.39
CA GLU A 415 -0.20 32.99 9.53
C GLU A 415 0.09 31.50 9.39
N ILE A 416 1.06 31.14 8.56
CA ILE A 416 1.46 29.76 8.28
C ILE A 416 2.92 29.58 8.67
N ASN A 417 3.19 28.74 9.68
CA ASN A 417 4.53 28.51 10.20
C ASN A 417 5.33 27.53 9.32
N PRO A 418 6.68 27.52 9.44
CA PRO A 418 7.52 26.55 8.75
C PRO A 418 7.11 25.10 9.07
N GLY A 419 6.96 24.28 8.02
CA GLY A 419 6.59 22.86 8.13
C GLY A 419 5.12 22.58 8.49
N GLU A 420 4.27 23.61 8.58
CA GLU A 420 2.84 23.41 8.86
C GLU A 420 2.10 22.81 7.66
N VAL A 421 1.10 21.98 7.97
CA VAL A 421 0.11 21.48 7.03
C VAL A 421 -1.21 22.20 7.29
N VAL A 422 -1.65 23.03 6.35
CA VAL A 422 -2.86 23.84 6.44
C VAL A 422 -3.92 23.29 5.49
N LEU A 423 -5.13 23.06 6.01
CA LEU A 423 -6.29 22.61 5.24
C LEU A 423 -7.30 23.74 5.08
N ILE A 424 -7.57 24.15 3.85
CA ILE A 424 -8.61 25.11 3.49
C ILE A 424 -9.85 24.33 3.06
N THR A 425 -10.99 24.61 3.70
CA THR A 425 -12.26 23.92 3.44
C THR A 425 -13.41 24.90 3.28
N GLY A 426 -14.42 24.54 2.50
CA GLY A 426 -15.57 25.40 2.23
C GLY A 426 -16.33 24.99 0.97
N PRO A 427 -17.58 25.47 0.78
CA PRO A 427 -18.39 25.15 -0.40
C PRO A 427 -17.74 25.67 -1.68
N SER A 428 -18.25 25.25 -2.85
CA SER A 428 -17.81 25.83 -4.12
C SER A 428 -18.08 27.35 -4.14
N GLY A 429 -17.18 28.12 -4.76
CA GLY A 429 -17.28 29.58 -4.80
C GLY A 429 -16.86 30.34 -3.53
N SER A 430 -16.46 29.65 -2.44
CA SER A 430 -16.01 30.28 -1.18
C SER A 430 -14.64 30.98 -1.23
N GLY A 431 -13.96 31.02 -2.38
CA GLY A 431 -12.67 31.69 -2.54
C GLY A 431 -11.42 30.83 -2.26
N LYS A 432 -11.55 29.50 -2.09
CA LYS A 432 -10.41 28.59 -1.86
C LYS A 432 -9.33 28.66 -2.93
N THR A 433 -9.71 28.50 -4.20
CA THR A 433 -8.80 28.58 -5.35
C THR A 433 -8.15 29.95 -5.43
N THR A 434 -8.95 31.02 -5.29
CA THR A 434 -8.45 32.40 -5.26
C THR A 434 -7.43 32.61 -4.14
N LEU A 435 -7.61 32.01 -2.96
CA LEU A 435 -6.65 32.09 -1.87
C LEU A 435 -5.34 31.38 -2.23
N LEU A 436 -5.42 30.18 -2.79
CA LEU A 436 -4.25 29.41 -3.20
C LEU A 436 -3.45 30.10 -4.33
N GLU A 437 -4.14 30.69 -5.30
CA GLU A 437 -3.51 31.49 -6.36
C GLU A 437 -2.66 32.62 -5.78
N ARG A 438 -3.15 33.33 -4.75
CA ARG A 438 -2.37 34.38 -4.07
C ARG A 438 -1.13 33.83 -3.37
N LEU A 439 -1.14 32.59 -2.90
CA LEU A 439 0.05 31.99 -2.29
C LEU A 439 1.12 31.70 -3.35
N VAL A 440 0.71 31.31 -4.56
CA VAL A 440 1.63 30.91 -5.64
C VAL A 440 2.13 32.09 -6.47
N GLU A 441 1.29 33.12 -6.63
CA GLU A 441 1.38 34.12 -7.69
C GLU A 441 2.79 34.71 -7.98
N PRO A 442 3.27 34.61 -9.24
CA PRO A 442 4.34 35.45 -9.79
C PRO A 442 3.81 36.83 -10.25
N ALA A 443 4.74 37.77 -10.51
CA ALA A 443 4.57 39.22 -10.54
C ALA A 443 3.53 39.88 -11.49
N ASN A 444 2.79 39.16 -12.33
CA ASN A 444 1.81 39.75 -13.26
C ASN A 444 0.38 39.58 -12.76
N LYS A 445 -0.16 40.66 -12.18
CA LYS A 445 -1.59 40.77 -11.82
C LYS A 445 -2.40 41.19 -13.06
N PRO A 446 -3.58 40.57 -13.33
CA PRO A 446 -4.56 41.14 -14.24
C PRO A 446 -4.91 42.57 -13.81
N GLU A 447 -5.13 43.49 -14.76
CA GLU A 447 -5.52 44.88 -14.42
C GLU A 447 -6.85 44.93 -13.65
N GLU A 448 -7.73 43.95 -13.88
CA GLU A 448 -9.03 43.84 -13.23
C GLU A 448 -8.95 43.32 -11.78
N LEU A 449 -7.79 42.82 -11.33
CA LEU A 449 -7.63 42.21 -10.01
C LEU A 449 -7.21 43.25 -8.97
N GLN A 450 -8.11 43.54 -8.02
CA GLN A 450 -7.84 44.40 -6.86
C GLN A 450 -7.50 43.56 -5.64
N ILE A 451 -6.36 43.88 -5.01
CA ILE A 451 -5.89 43.21 -3.80
C ILE A 451 -5.56 44.28 -2.75
N ASP A 452 -6.30 44.27 -1.65
CA ASP A 452 -6.01 45.05 -0.44
C ASP A 452 -5.42 44.14 0.64
N GLY A 453 -4.65 44.71 1.57
CA GLY A 453 -3.98 44.00 2.67
C GLY A 453 -2.51 43.70 2.38
N ILE A 454 -1.87 42.94 3.28
CA ILE A 454 -0.42 42.65 3.24
C ILE A 454 -0.19 41.14 3.15
N LEU A 455 0.58 40.70 2.15
CA LEU A 455 1.07 39.33 2.00
C LEU A 455 2.60 39.34 2.15
N GLU A 456 3.11 38.90 3.31
CA GLU A 456 4.53 38.84 3.60
C GLU A 456 5.06 37.43 3.34
N ARG A 457 5.96 37.30 2.37
CA ARG A 457 6.61 36.04 2.01
C ARG A 457 7.99 35.90 2.70
N PRO A 458 8.37 34.68 3.12
CA PRO A 458 9.72 34.32 3.54
C PRO A 458 10.79 34.62 2.47
N SER A 459 12.05 34.83 2.86
CA SER A 459 13.09 35.22 1.89
C SER A 459 13.45 34.08 0.93
N ASN A 460 13.37 32.84 1.43
CA ASN A 460 13.61 31.61 0.67
C ASN A 460 12.31 30.97 0.14
N TYR A 461 11.21 31.73 0.03
CA TYR A 461 9.90 31.22 -0.38
C TYR A 461 9.90 30.68 -1.82
N ARG A 462 9.72 29.36 -1.98
CA ARG A 462 9.69 28.65 -3.27
C ARG A 462 8.41 27.81 -3.36
N PRO A 463 7.29 28.39 -3.81
CA PRO A 463 6.02 27.68 -3.92
C PRO A 463 6.06 26.70 -5.10
N GLY A 464 5.53 25.50 -4.89
CA GLY A 464 5.28 24.49 -5.92
C GLY A 464 3.79 24.18 -6.00
N ILE A 465 3.26 24.07 -7.21
CA ILE A 465 1.83 23.80 -7.46
C ILE A 465 1.63 22.33 -7.77
N PHE A 466 0.64 21.72 -7.12
CA PHE A 466 0.18 20.38 -7.43
C PHE A 466 -0.64 20.37 -8.73
N GLN A 467 0.04 20.21 -9.86
CA GLN A 467 -0.58 20.23 -11.19
C GLN A 467 -0.23 19.01 -12.02
N PRO A 468 -1.11 18.62 -12.97
CA PRO A 468 -0.84 17.54 -13.94
C PRO A 468 0.53 17.66 -14.62
N ILE A 469 1.13 16.51 -14.92
CA ILE A 469 2.36 16.46 -15.70
C ILE A 469 1.98 16.54 -17.17
N LEU A 470 2.22 17.69 -17.79
CA LEU A 470 1.96 17.93 -19.21
C LEU A 470 3.15 17.44 -20.03
N SER A 471 3.22 16.14 -20.27
CA SER A 471 4.27 15.49 -21.06
C SER A 471 3.73 14.24 -21.74
N GLU A 472 4.09 14.04 -23.00
CA GLU A 472 3.83 12.79 -23.75
C GLU A 472 4.97 11.77 -23.60
N LYS A 473 5.99 12.06 -22.80
CA LYS A 473 7.07 11.10 -22.51
C LYS A 473 6.62 10.08 -21.45
N PRO A 474 7.26 8.90 -21.37
CA PRO A 474 7.15 8.02 -20.21
C PRO A 474 7.35 8.78 -18.90
N LEU A 475 6.67 8.35 -17.84
CA LEU A 475 6.67 9.04 -16.56
C LEU A 475 8.10 9.23 -16.00
N ILE A 476 8.96 8.21 -16.14
CA ILE A 476 10.37 8.27 -15.73
C ILE A 476 11.12 9.43 -16.40
N ASP A 477 10.86 9.68 -17.68
CA ASP A 477 11.51 10.74 -18.46
C ASP A 477 10.85 12.10 -18.23
N ALA A 478 9.54 12.12 -17.98
CA ALA A 478 8.77 13.34 -17.75
C ALA A 478 9.23 14.12 -16.49
N PHE A 479 9.91 13.45 -15.56
CA PHE A 479 10.49 14.07 -14.38
C PHE A 479 11.80 14.82 -14.64
N ASN A 480 12.46 14.63 -15.78
CA ASN A 480 13.75 15.25 -16.13
C ASN A 480 14.81 15.12 -15.03
N VAL A 481 14.92 13.93 -14.42
CA VAL A 481 15.97 13.63 -13.44
C VAL A 481 17.09 12.88 -14.16
N ASP A 482 18.32 13.41 -14.11
CA ASP A 482 19.46 12.86 -14.86
C ASP A 482 19.79 11.42 -14.47
N ASN A 483 19.61 11.08 -13.18
CA ASN A 483 19.89 9.76 -12.65
C ASN A 483 18.59 8.96 -12.42
N VAL A 484 18.42 7.87 -13.16
CA VAL A 484 17.29 6.93 -13.02
C VAL A 484 17.17 6.39 -11.58
N HIS A 485 18.29 6.18 -10.89
CA HIS A 485 18.28 5.71 -9.50
C HIS A 485 17.53 6.68 -8.58
N ASP A 486 17.79 7.98 -8.75
CA ASP A 486 17.17 9.02 -7.95
C ASP A 486 15.69 9.18 -8.30
N ALA A 487 15.34 9.11 -9.59
CA ALA A 487 13.95 9.14 -10.03
C ALA A 487 13.14 7.97 -9.44
N LEU A 488 13.68 6.75 -9.50
CA LEU A 488 13.04 5.55 -8.94
C LEU A 488 12.88 5.63 -7.42
N HIS A 489 13.89 6.17 -6.73
CA HIS A 489 13.83 6.39 -5.29
C HIS A 489 12.73 7.41 -4.92
N LEU A 490 12.72 8.58 -5.57
CA LEU A 490 11.75 9.65 -5.32
C LEU A 490 10.32 9.22 -5.62
N MET A 491 10.11 8.49 -6.73
CA MET A 491 8.83 7.85 -7.02
C MET A 491 8.46 6.77 -5.99
N GLY A 492 9.44 6.01 -5.49
CA GLY A 492 9.25 5.04 -4.43
C GLY A 492 8.75 5.65 -3.12
N ILE A 493 9.25 6.85 -2.75
CA ILE A 493 8.81 7.59 -1.56
C ILE A 493 7.29 7.83 -1.60
N VAL A 494 6.76 8.26 -2.75
CA VAL A 494 5.34 8.56 -2.96
C VAL A 494 4.47 7.32 -3.24
N GLY A 495 5.06 6.11 -3.23
CA GLY A 495 4.35 4.85 -3.44
C GLY A 495 4.18 4.45 -4.91
N LEU A 496 4.85 5.15 -5.83
CA LEU A 496 5.01 4.72 -7.22
C LEU A 496 6.21 3.77 -7.30
N SER A 497 5.96 2.50 -7.01
CA SER A 497 7.00 1.45 -7.00
C SER A 497 6.72 0.33 -8.01
N ASP A 498 6.21 0.67 -9.21
CA ASP A 498 5.83 -0.29 -10.25
C ASP A 498 6.58 -0.04 -11.57
N ALA A 499 7.21 -1.09 -12.09
CA ALA A 499 7.97 -1.00 -13.33
C ALA A 499 7.11 -0.51 -14.51
N TYR A 500 5.87 -1.00 -14.64
CA TYR A 500 5.00 -0.59 -15.74
C TYR A 500 4.53 0.86 -15.58
N ILE A 501 4.34 1.35 -14.35
CA ILE A 501 3.93 2.74 -14.13
C ILE A 501 5.03 3.70 -14.58
N TYR A 502 6.31 3.37 -14.40
CA TYR A 502 7.42 4.22 -14.83
C TYR A 502 7.48 4.41 -16.34
N LEU A 503 7.05 3.40 -17.09
CA LEU A 503 7.10 3.37 -18.55
C LEU A 503 5.85 3.95 -19.22
N LYS A 504 4.76 4.15 -18.46
CA LYS A 504 3.51 4.75 -18.94
C LYS A 504 3.59 6.26 -19.04
N ARG A 505 2.81 6.86 -19.93
CA ARG A 505 2.56 8.31 -19.96
C ARG A 505 1.61 8.71 -18.83
N PHE A 506 1.65 9.97 -18.40
CA PHE A 506 0.83 10.47 -17.29
C PHE A 506 -0.68 10.25 -17.51
N ASN A 507 -1.16 10.42 -18.76
CA ASN A 507 -2.56 10.22 -19.14
C ASN A 507 -3.02 8.74 -19.13
N GLU A 508 -2.09 7.78 -19.11
CA GLU A 508 -2.38 6.33 -19.06
C GLU A 508 -2.49 5.79 -17.61
N LEU A 509 -2.25 6.64 -16.62
CA LEU A 509 -2.28 6.30 -15.20
C LEU A 509 -3.70 6.38 -14.61
N SER A 510 -3.97 5.56 -13.58
CA SER A 510 -5.19 5.72 -12.77
C SER A 510 -5.18 7.08 -12.06
N LYS A 511 -6.34 7.59 -11.64
CA LYS A 511 -6.39 8.88 -10.93
C LYS A 511 -5.51 8.86 -9.67
N GLY A 512 -5.57 7.80 -8.85
CA GLY A 512 -4.68 7.67 -7.69
C GLY A 512 -3.20 7.66 -8.06
N GLN A 513 -2.83 7.01 -9.16
CA GLN A 513 -1.45 7.03 -9.69
C GLN A 513 -1.03 8.41 -10.20
N GLN A 514 -1.93 9.15 -10.86
CA GLN A 514 -1.71 10.54 -11.28
C GLN A 514 -1.43 11.44 -10.07
N PHE A 515 -2.21 11.32 -8.99
CA PHE A 515 -1.96 12.07 -7.74
C PHE A 515 -0.58 11.76 -7.16
N ARG A 516 -0.19 10.48 -7.09
CA ARG A 516 1.16 10.11 -6.62
C ARG A 516 2.26 10.66 -7.54
N ALA A 517 2.05 10.67 -8.86
CA ALA A 517 3.00 11.23 -9.82
C ALA A 517 3.16 12.74 -9.68
N GLN A 518 2.06 13.47 -9.46
CA GLN A 518 2.07 14.90 -9.16
C GLN A 518 2.80 15.20 -7.85
N LEU A 519 2.60 14.35 -6.82
CA LEU A 519 3.37 14.45 -5.58
C LEU A 519 4.87 14.21 -5.81
N ALA A 520 5.25 13.21 -6.62
CA ALA A 520 6.66 13.01 -6.98
C ALA A 520 7.25 14.25 -7.66
N LYS A 521 6.51 14.89 -8.56
CA LYS A 521 6.94 16.13 -9.24
C LYS A 521 7.25 17.25 -8.23
N LEU A 522 6.42 17.42 -7.21
CA LEU A 522 6.65 18.41 -6.14
C LEU A 522 7.87 18.09 -5.27
N VAL A 523 8.10 16.81 -4.99
CA VAL A 523 9.29 16.38 -4.25
C VAL A 523 10.55 16.66 -5.07
N ILE A 524 10.53 16.34 -6.37
CA ILE A 524 11.65 16.54 -7.30
C ILE A 524 11.96 18.02 -7.51
N SER A 525 10.96 18.90 -7.51
CA SER A 525 11.17 20.34 -7.75
C SER A 525 11.91 21.06 -6.62
N GLY A 526 12.05 20.45 -5.43
CA GLY A 526 12.72 21.07 -4.29
C GLY A 526 11.99 22.29 -3.71
N CYS A 527 10.69 22.45 -4.00
CA CYS A 527 9.86 23.53 -3.47
C CYS A 527 9.63 23.34 -1.97
N ASN A 528 9.76 24.43 -1.19
CA ASN A 528 9.60 24.40 0.26
C ASN A 528 8.21 24.80 0.76
N VAL A 529 7.32 25.19 -0.17
CA VAL A 529 5.88 25.36 0.08
C VAL A 529 5.10 24.64 -1.02
N TRP A 530 4.21 23.72 -0.65
CA TRP A 530 3.37 22.98 -1.58
C TRP A 530 1.94 23.49 -1.53
N VAL A 531 1.42 23.90 -2.68
CA VAL A 531 0.06 24.41 -2.83
C VAL A 531 -0.77 23.44 -3.67
N ILE A 532 -1.89 22.99 -3.12
CA ILE A 532 -2.70 21.92 -3.69
C ILE A 532 -4.15 22.35 -3.73
N ASP A 533 -4.71 22.50 -4.94
CA ASP A 533 -6.14 22.75 -5.13
C ASP A 533 -6.90 21.46 -5.48
N GLU A 534 -8.20 21.44 -5.21
CA GLU A 534 -9.12 20.31 -5.42
C GLU A 534 -8.56 18.96 -4.95
N PHE A 535 -7.97 18.94 -3.76
CA PHE A 535 -7.25 17.77 -3.28
C PHE A 535 -8.14 16.53 -3.19
N CYS A 536 -7.77 15.49 -3.94
CA CYS A 536 -8.44 14.19 -4.00
C CYS A 536 -9.96 14.26 -4.27
N SER A 537 -10.47 15.32 -4.91
CA SER A 537 -11.90 15.50 -5.20
C SER A 537 -12.51 14.37 -6.03
N ASN A 538 -11.69 13.74 -6.88
CA ASN A 538 -12.09 12.70 -7.83
C ASN A 538 -11.65 11.27 -7.41
N LEU A 539 -11.27 11.06 -6.15
CA LEU A 539 -10.86 9.76 -5.62
C LEU A 539 -11.90 9.18 -4.66
N ASP A 540 -11.98 7.85 -4.58
CA ASP A 540 -12.75 7.21 -3.51
C ASP A 540 -12.14 7.51 -2.13
N PRO A 541 -12.93 7.52 -1.04
CA PRO A 541 -12.49 7.99 0.28
C PRO A 541 -11.24 7.29 0.82
N THR A 542 -11.11 5.98 0.59
CA THR A 542 -9.91 5.21 0.99
C THR A 542 -8.70 5.67 0.21
N THR A 543 -8.75 5.69 -1.13
CA THR A 543 -7.60 6.09 -1.95
C THR A 543 -7.21 7.54 -1.64
N ALA A 544 -8.19 8.41 -1.44
CA ALA A 544 -8.01 9.78 -0.99
C ALA A 544 -7.26 9.84 0.37
N SER A 545 -7.65 9.00 1.34
CA SER A 545 -6.98 8.88 2.65
C SER A 545 -5.55 8.37 2.53
N VAL A 546 -5.29 7.39 1.65
CA VAL A 546 -3.94 6.88 1.35
C VAL A 546 -3.05 7.99 0.80
N VAL A 547 -3.54 8.75 -0.18
CA VAL A 547 -2.80 9.87 -0.79
C VAL A 547 -2.57 10.99 0.23
N ALA A 548 -3.57 11.31 1.07
CA ALA A 548 -3.47 12.33 2.11
C ALA A 548 -2.46 11.98 3.21
N ASP A 549 -2.50 10.76 3.74
CA ASP A 549 -1.51 10.28 4.72
C ASP A 549 -0.10 10.26 4.12
N LYS A 550 0.03 9.84 2.85
CA LYS A 550 1.31 9.85 2.15
C LYS A 550 1.84 11.27 1.96
N LEU A 551 1.03 12.20 1.46
CA LEU A 551 1.37 13.62 1.31
C LEU A 551 1.90 14.19 2.63
N ARG A 552 1.16 13.97 3.72
CA ARG A 552 1.55 14.41 5.06
C ARG A 552 2.91 13.83 5.47
N ARG A 553 3.09 12.52 5.39
CA ARG A 553 4.33 11.85 5.81
C ARG A 553 5.54 12.38 5.05
N VAL A 554 5.41 12.52 3.73
CA VAL A 554 6.48 13.03 2.88
C VAL A 554 6.78 14.50 3.21
N ALA A 555 5.76 15.35 3.31
CA ALA A 555 5.95 16.76 3.67
C ALA A 555 6.66 16.93 5.02
N ARG A 556 6.24 16.19 6.05
CA ARG A 556 6.88 16.23 7.38
C ARG A 556 8.31 15.72 7.36
N GLN A 557 8.58 14.66 6.59
CA GLN A 557 9.93 14.13 6.45
C GLN A 557 10.88 15.13 5.77
N LEU A 558 10.38 15.91 4.81
CA LEU A 558 11.14 16.92 4.08
C LEU A 558 11.14 18.31 4.76
N GLY A 559 10.32 18.51 5.79
CA GLY A 559 10.15 19.82 6.44
C GLY A 559 9.36 20.84 5.62
N VAL A 560 8.62 20.40 4.60
CA VAL A 560 7.91 21.28 3.68
C VAL A 560 6.60 21.78 4.28
N THR A 561 6.30 23.07 4.10
CA THR A 561 4.99 23.65 4.43
C THR A 561 3.97 23.28 3.34
N VAL A 562 2.77 22.86 3.71
CA VAL A 562 1.74 22.43 2.76
C VAL A 562 0.45 23.22 2.98
N VAL A 563 -0.14 23.71 1.91
CA VAL A 563 -1.48 24.33 1.92
C VAL A 563 -2.37 23.58 0.93
N VAL A 564 -3.41 22.94 1.47
CA VAL A 564 -4.30 22.05 0.74
C VAL A 564 -5.71 22.61 0.76
N ALA A 565 -6.35 22.77 -0.39
CA ALA A 565 -7.78 23.06 -0.48
C ALA A 565 -8.56 21.78 -0.80
N ALA A 566 -9.61 21.52 -0.01
CA ALA A 566 -10.55 20.44 -0.26
C ALA A 566 -11.97 20.90 0.07
N PRO A 567 -13.00 20.45 -0.67
CA PRO A 567 -14.38 20.81 -0.36
C PRO A 567 -14.87 20.24 0.98
N HIS A 568 -14.36 19.06 1.38
CA HIS A 568 -14.82 18.34 2.57
C HIS A 568 -13.67 18.01 3.52
N ALA A 569 -13.42 18.88 4.51
CA ALA A 569 -12.36 18.66 5.50
C ALA A 569 -12.48 17.33 6.29
N SER A 570 -13.69 16.85 6.56
CA SER A 570 -13.92 15.62 7.31
C SER A 570 -13.27 14.39 6.67
N ASN A 571 -13.15 14.37 5.34
CA ASN A 571 -12.56 13.23 4.62
C ASN A 571 -11.04 13.17 4.79
N PHE A 572 -10.41 14.28 5.17
CA PHE A 572 -8.95 14.42 5.20
C PHE A 572 -8.40 14.70 6.59
N ILE A 573 -9.24 15.10 7.55
CA ILE A 573 -8.78 15.56 8.86
C ILE A 573 -7.89 14.53 9.57
N PHE A 574 -8.27 13.24 9.54
CA PHE A 574 -7.52 12.18 10.21
C PHE A 574 -6.31 11.67 9.41
N SER A 575 -6.35 11.78 8.09
CA SER A 575 -5.27 11.34 7.19
C SER A 575 -4.18 12.39 7.06
N LEU A 576 -4.58 13.62 6.75
CA LEU A 576 -3.72 14.77 6.56
C LEU A 576 -3.20 15.31 7.91
N ARG A 577 -3.98 15.16 8.99
CA ARG A 577 -3.73 15.73 10.33
C ARG A 577 -3.13 17.15 10.24
N PRO A 578 -3.90 18.10 9.67
CA PRO A 578 -3.43 19.46 9.50
C PRO A 578 -3.14 20.11 10.86
N ASP A 579 -2.21 21.05 10.88
CA ASP A 579 -1.94 21.90 12.05
C ASP A 579 -3.01 22.99 12.18
N LYS A 580 -3.55 23.46 11.04
CA LYS A 580 -4.59 24.49 10.97
C LYS A 580 -5.65 24.14 9.94
N VAL A 581 -6.91 24.48 10.24
CA VAL A 581 -8.04 24.38 9.31
C VAL A 581 -8.61 25.77 9.09
N VAL A 582 -8.59 26.24 7.85
CA VAL A 582 -9.22 27.50 7.41
C VAL A 582 -10.56 27.17 6.78
N GLN A 583 -11.65 27.43 7.49
CA GLN A 583 -13.00 27.23 6.99
C GLN A 583 -13.52 28.52 6.37
N LEU A 584 -13.74 28.51 5.06
CA LEU A 584 -14.39 29.58 4.31
C LEU A 584 -15.88 29.23 4.15
N THR A 585 -16.79 30.00 4.73
CA THR A 585 -18.25 29.77 4.58
C THR A 585 -18.83 30.65 3.47
N SER A 586 -18.34 31.88 3.35
CA SER A 586 -18.68 32.83 2.31
C SER A 586 -17.48 33.72 1.98
N VAL A 587 -17.65 34.63 1.04
CA VAL A 587 -16.65 35.64 0.67
C VAL A 587 -16.17 36.49 1.86
N TRP A 588 -17.03 36.70 2.87
CA TRP A 588 -16.77 37.59 4.01
C TRP A 588 -16.73 36.91 5.37
N GLU A 589 -17.02 35.62 5.44
CA GLU A 589 -16.99 34.86 6.69
C GLU A 589 -15.99 33.70 6.56
N HIS A 590 -14.98 33.74 7.42
CA HIS A 590 -13.97 32.71 7.56
C HIS A 590 -13.68 32.44 9.03
N ARG A 591 -13.30 31.21 9.34
CA ARG A 591 -12.90 30.78 10.68
C ARG A 591 -11.61 29.97 10.59
N ILE A 592 -10.71 30.15 11.54
CA ILE A 592 -9.44 29.42 11.61
C ILE A 592 -9.45 28.60 12.89
N PHE A 593 -9.21 27.31 12.75
CA PHE A 593 -9.14 26.35 13.85
C PHE A 593 -7.75 25.75 13.93
N ALA A 594 -7.30 25.44 15.15
CA ALA A 594 -6.25 24.46 15.32
C ALA A 594 -6.75 23.10 14.80
N GLY A 595 -5.94 22.37 14.05
CA GLY A 595 -6.39 21.14 13.39
C GLY A 595 -6.81 20.05 14.37
N GLN A 596 -6.17 19.95 15.54
CA GLN A 596 -6.56 19.03 16.60
C GLN A 596 -7.97 19.35 17.14
N ALA A 597 -8.25 20.61 17.42
CA ALA A 597 -9.58 21.05 17.88
C ALA A 597 -10.66 20.79 16.82
N TYR A 598 -10.34 20.97 15.54
CA TYR A 598 -11.25 20.63 14.45
C TYR A 598 -11.50 19.12 14.34
N ALA A 599 -10.46 18.29 14.50
CA ALA A 599 -10.59 16.84 14.51
C ALA A 599 -11.48 16.35 15.65
N GLU A 600 -11.27 16.87 16.86
CA GLU A 600 -12.10 16.59 18.03
C GLU A 600 -13.56 17.00 17.80
N ALA A 601 -13.80 18.17 17.20
CA ALA A 601 -15.14 18.63 16.87
C ALA A 601 -15.82 17.75 15.80
N VAL A 602 -15.07 17.19 14.85
CA VAL A 602 -15.58 16.22 13.86
C VAL A 602 -15.92 14.89 14.52
N GLU A 603 -15.03 14.38 15.38
CA GLU A 603 -15.23 13.12 16.11
C GLU A 603 -16.42 13.19 17.08
N GLN A 604 -16.61 14.34 17.73
CA GLN A 604 -17.75 14.62 18.61
C GLN A 604 -19.04 14.92 17.82
N GLY A 605 -19.00 14.97 16.49
CA GLY A 605 -20.15 15.26 15.63
C GLY A 605 -20.66 16.71 15.70
N ILE A 606 -19.90 17.60 16.35
CA ILE A 606 -20.18 19.04 16.46
C ILE A 606 -20.01 19.70 15.08
N VAL A 607 -18.92 19.35 14.39
CA VAL A 607 -18.71 19.66 12.98
C VAL A 607 -19.14 18.44 12.18
N ARG A 608 -20.35 18.48 11.62
CA ARG A 608 -20.90 17.33 10.90
C ARG A 608 -20.07 17.03 9.64
N PRO A 609 -19.54 15.81 9.47
CA PRO A 609 -19.16 15.32 8.15
C PRO A 609 -20.40 15.40 7.26
N GLN A 610 -20.30 16.01 6.08
CA GLN A 610 -21.42 16.02 5.12
C GLN A 610 -21.71 14.62 4.52
N TYR A 611 -21.08 13.57 5.03
CA TYR A 611 -21.35 12.18 4.69
C TYR A 611 -21.92 11.43 5.90
N VAL A 612 -23.25 11.32 5.94
CA VAL A 612 -23.95 10.31 6.76
C VAL A 612 -24.21 9.10 5.86
N PRO A 613 -23.79 7.87 6.22
CA PRO A 613 -24.24 6.68 5.51
C PRO A 613 -25.73 6.43 5.80
N LEU A 614 -26.53 6.27 4.75
CA LEU A 614 -27.94 5.86 4.82
C LEU A 614 -28.06 4.49 5.50
N PHE A 615 -28.82 4.45 6.59
CA PHE A 615 -29.52 3.24 7.02
C PHE A 615 -30.98 3.44 6.58
N ASP A 616 -31.45 2.63 5.64
CA ASP A 616 -32.79 2.79 5.05
C ASP A 616 -33.83 2.36 6.08
N VAL A 617 -34.40 3.34 6.79
CA VAL A 617 -35.48 3.14 7.75
C VAL A 617 -36.72 3.76 7.15
N GLN A 618 -37.73 2.93 6.89
CA GLN A 618 -39.01 3.39 6.37
C GLN A 618 -39.65 4.40 7.33
N PRO A 619 -40.29 5.48 6.83
CA PRO A 619 -40.82 6.55 7.67
C PRO A 619 -41.71 6.08 8.82
N GLU A 620 -42.54 5.07 8.56
CA GLU A 620 -43.49 4.49 9.50
C GLU A 620 -42.80 3.85 10.71
N VAL A 621 -41.59 3.31 10.50
CA VAL A 621 -40.79 2.68 11.55
C VAL A 621 -40.26 3.74 12.51
N LEU A 622 -39.78 4.88 12.02
CA LEU A 622 -39.28 5.95 12.89
C LEU A 622 -40.42 6.66 13.63
N ILE A 623 -41.58 6.81 12.98
CA ILE A 623 -42.80 7.32 13.62
C ILE A 623 -43.22 6.40 14.77
N GLY A 624 -43.22 5.07 14.55
CA GLY A 624 -43.49 4.10 15.60
C GLY A 624 -42.47 4.15 16.74
N VAL A 625 -41.21 4.50 16.46
CA VAL A 625 -40.20 4.75 17.50
C VAL A 625 -40.53 5.99 18.31
N MET A 626 -40.91 7.10 17.66
CA MET A 626 -41.31 8.34 18.35
C MET A 626 -42.52 8.14 19.27
N GLN A 627 -43.46 7.28 18.88
CA GLN A 627 -44.65 6.94 19.66
C GLN A 627 -44.37 5.90 20.77
N GLY A 628 -43.16 5.36 20.84
CA GLY A 628 -42.75 4.34 21.83
C GLY A 628 -43.24 2.93 21.52
N GLU A 629 -43.86 2.73 20.35
CA GLU A 629 -44.41 1.45 19.89
C GLU A 629 -43.32 0.53 19.32
N ILE A 630 -42.29 1.11 18.73
CA ILE A 630 -41.12 0.41 18.19
C ILE A 630 -39.89 0.82 19.00
N GLN A 631 -39.10 -0.15 19.42
CA GLN A 631 -37.85 0.09 20.12
C GLN A 631 -36.64 -0.34 19.29
N HIS A 632 -36.81 -1.32 18.39
CA HIS A 632 -35.71 -1.89 17.61
C HIS A 632 -35.99 -1.76 16.11
N VAL A 633 -35.01 -1.34 15.33
CA VAL A 633 -35.03 -1.49 13.87
C VAL A 633 -34.19 -2.71 13.51
N VAL A 634 -34.75 -3.64 12.75
CA VAL A 634 -34.06 -4.88 12.34
C VAL A 634 -33.84 -4.84 10.85
N GLY A 635 -32.59 -4.95 10.43
CA GLY A 635 -32.23 -4.86 9.03
C GLY A 635 -31.06 -5.75 8.65
N VAL A 636 -30.89 -5.89 7.34
CA VAL A 636 -29.79 -6.62 6.73
C VAL A 636 -28.85 -5.61 6.07
N SER A 637 -27.97 -4.98 6.85
CA SER A 637 -27.04 -3.96 6.33
C SER A 637 -25.60 -4.42 6.42
N LYS A 638 -24.80 -4.11 5.37
CA LYS A 638 -23.34 -4.26 5.36
C LYS A 638 -22.61 -3.10 6.07
N ARG A 639 -23.32 -2.00 6.36
CA ARG A 639 -22.78 -0.82 7.06
C ARG A 639 -23.61 -0.60 8.31
N ILE A 640 -22.97 -0.88 9.44
CA ILE A 640 -23.58 -0.86 10.76
C ILE A 640 -23.40 0.55 11.34
N PRO A 641 -24.47 1.31 11.59
CA PRO A 641 -24.33 2.62 12.23
C PRO A 641 -23.74 2.42 13.63
N LEU A 642 -22.97 3.39 14.11
CA LEU A 642 -22.39 3.30 15.44
C LEU A 642 -23.43 3.73 16.49
N PRO A 643 -23.45 3.12 17.69
CA PRO A 643 -24.19 3.68 18.82
C PRO A 643 -23.86 5.17 19.01
N GLY A 644 -24.87 6.02 19.18
CA GLY A 644 -24.77 7.48 19.21
C GLY A 644 -25.13 8.19 17.91
N SER A 645 -25.15 7.49 16.78
CA SER A 645 -25.61 8.03 15.49
C SER A 645 -27.11 8.39 15.54
N TYR A 646 -27.55 9.30 14.67
CA TYR A 646 -28.97 9.63 14.52
C TYR A 646 -29.51 9.08 13.21
N VAL A 647 -30.67 8.44 13.28
CA VAL A 647 -31.52 8.16 12.11
C VAL A 647 -32.52 9.30 12.05
N VAL A 648 -32.57 10.03 10.94
CA VAL A 648 -33.38 11.24 10.79
C VAL A 648 -34.31 11.10 9.60
N LEU A 649 -35.58 11.44 9.79
CA LEU A 649 -36.53 11.71 8.71
C LEU A 649 -36.70 13.21 8.54
N SER A 650 -36.81 13.62 7.28
CA SER A 650 -37.20 14.97 6.90
C SER A 650 -38.65 14.91 6.44
N ASP A 651 -39.55 15.62 7.13
CA ASP A 651 -40.92 15.85 6.66
C ASP A 651 -41.20 17.36 6.69
N GLY A 652 -41.06 18.02 5.54
CA GLY A 652 -41.14 19.48 5.43
C GLY A 652 -40.12 20.21 6.31
N ASP A 653 -40.59 21.17 7.13
CA ASP A 653 -39.78 22.04 8.01
C ASP A 653 -39.34 21.38 9.33
N MET A 654 -39.74 20.12 9.57
CA MET A 654 -39.39 19.37 10.77
C MET A 654 -38.43 18.23 10.43
N LEU A 655 -37.24 18.27 11.03
CA LEU A 655 -36.36 17.09 11.08
C LEU A 655 -36.72 16.32 12.35
N VAL A 656 -37.04 15.04 12.25
CA VAL A 656 -37.31 14.22 13.44
C VAL A 656 -36.29 13.09 13.47
N GLY A 657 -35.56 12.98 14.58
CA GLY A 657 -34.44 12.05 14.73
C GLY A 657 -34.62 11.07 15.89
N ALA A 658 -34.28 9.81 15.66
CA ALA A 658 -34.08 8.83 16.72
C ALA A 658 -32.58 8.55 16.89
N ARG A 659 -32.12 8.50 18.14
CA ARG A 659 -30.74 8.16 18.45
C ARG A 659 -30.58 6.64 18.49
N VAL A 660 -29.57 6.13 17.82
CA VAL A 660 -29.13 4.74 17.95
C VAL A 660 -28.49 4.59 19.33
N VAL A 661 -29.13 3.85 20.23
CA VAL A 661 -28.64 3.61 21.60
C VAL A 661 -27.72 2.41 21.64
N GLU A 662 -28.07 1.35 20.91
CA GLU A 662 -27.33 0.10 20.90
C GLU A 662 -27.43 -0.56 19.53
N VAL A 663 -26.38 -1.29 19.14
CA VAL A 663 -26.37 -2.06 17.91
C VAL A 663 -25.95 -3.48 18.20
N GLN A 664 -26.80 -4.44 17.81
CA GLN A 664 -26.57 -5.86 18.02
C GLN A 664 -26.58 -6.60 16.69
N GLN A 665 -25.52 -7.35 16.38
CA GLN A 665 -25.51 -8.27 15.26
C GLN A 665 -25.90 -9.66 15.75
N LYS A 666 -26.90 -10.28 15.13
CA LYS A 666 -27.38 -11.62 15.47
C LYS A 666 -27.54 -12.45 14.21
N ALA A 667 -27.14 -13.73 14.28
CA ALA A 667 -27.57 -14.71 13.29
C ALA A 667 -29.10 -14.76 13.24
N ILE A 668 -29.69 -14.83 12.04
CA ILE A 668 -31.16 -14.85 11.85
C ILE A 668 -31.80 -15.99 12.64
N THR A 669 -31.12 -17.13 12.73
CA THR A 669 -31.54 -18.31 13.49
C THR A 669 -31.69 -18.05 15.00
N ARG A 670 -31.00 -17.03 15.53
CA ARG A 670 -30.99 -16.64 16.95
C ARG A 670 -31.98 -15.53 17.31
N LEU A 671 -32.74 -14.99 16.35
CA LEU A 671 -33.80 -14.02 16.63
C LEU A 671 -34.88 -14.64 17.52
N ARG A 672 -35.27 -13.95 18.61
CA ARG A 672 -36.30 -14.41 19.54
C ARG A 672 -37.64 -13.73 19.25
N ARG A 673 -38.72 -14.25 19.83
CA ARG A 673 -40.05 -13.59 19.77
C ARG A 673 -40.01 -12.16 20.32
N LEU A 674 -39.21 -11.92 21.35
CA LEU A 674 -39.04 -10.60 21.95
C LEU A 674 -38.39 -9.59 20.98
N ASP A 675 -37.42 -10.03 20.17
CA ASP A 675 -36.77 -9.18 19.16
C ASP A 675 -37.79 -8.72 18.10
N ALA A 676 -38.71 -9.61 17.69
CA ALA A 676 -39.78 -9.29 16.76
C ALA A 676 -40.81 -8.31 17.35
N GLN A 677 -41.22 -8.53 18.60
CA GLN A 677 -42.16 -7.64 19.28
C GLN A 677 -41.60 -6.22 19.44
N ARG A 678 -40.33 -6.09 19.81
CA ARG A 678 -39.66 -4.78 19.94
C ARG A 678 -39.45 -4.07 18.61
N ALA A 679 -39.48 -4.81 17.50
CA ALA A 679 -39.40 -4.27 16.15
C ALA A 679 -40.77 -3.98 15.51
N GLY A 680 -41.86 -4.05 16.30
CA GLY A 680 -43.21 -3.77 15.83
C GLY A 680 -43.93 -4.95 15.16
N TYR A 681 -43.35 -6.16 15.15
CA TYR A 681 -43.95 -7.34 14.54
C TYR A 681 -44.73 -8.19 15.55
N LYS A 682 -45.91 -8.68 15.15
CA LYS A 682 -46.79 -9.49 16.01
C LYS A 682 -46.17 -10.86 16.35
N THR A 683 -45.49 -11.49 15.39
CA THR A 683 -44.82 -12.78 15.61
C THR A 683 -43.41 -12.82 15.01
N ARG A 684 -42.58 -13.75 15.51
CA ARG A 684 -41.24 -14.01 14.94
C ARG A 684 -41.31 -14.41 13.46
N ARG A 685 -42.38 -15.11 13.06
CA ARG A 685 -42.55 -15.60 11.69
C ARG A 685 -42.74 -14.42 10.71
N ASP A 686 -43.44 -13.37 11.13
CA ASP A 686 -43.69 -12.17 10.32
C ASP A 686 -42.40 -11.38 10.10
N LEU A 687 -41.58 -11.21 11.16
CA LEU A 687 -40.25 -10.60 11.04
C LEU A 687 -39.36 -11.41 10.08
N LEU A 688 -39.32 -12.74 10.23
CA LEU A 688 -38.50 -13.60 9.37
C LEU A 688 -38.96 -13.56 7.91
N ALA A 689 -40.26 -13.55 7.64
CA ALA A 689 -40.79 -13.42 6.27
C ALA A 689 -40.41 -12.09 5.61
N THR A 690 -40.29 -11.03 6.40
CA THR A 690 -39.84 -9.70 5.92
C THR A 690 -38.34 -9.69 5.62
N LEU A 691 -37.54 -10.49 6.36
CA LEU A 691 -36.10 -10.61 6.18
C LEU A 691 -35.70 -11.62 5.09
N ASP A 692 -36.53 -12.63 4.81
CA ASP A 692 -36.25 -13.71 3.84
C ASP A 692 -36.05 -13.19 2.39
N GLY A 693 -36.56 -11.99 2.07
CA GLY A 693 -36.28 -11.31 0.80
C GLY A 693 -34.81 -10.86 0.64
N HIS A 694 -34.04 -10.81 1.72
CA HIS A 694 -32.63 -10.44 1.76
C HIS A 694 -31.80 -11.66 2.17
N LYS A 695 -31.20 -12.38 1.21
CA LYS A 695 -30.37 -13.60 1.41
C LYS A 695 -29.18 -13.40 2.37
N ALA A 696 -29.40 -13.27 3.67
CA ALA A 696 -28.36 -13.01 4.66
C ALA A 696 -28.37 -14.01 5.81
N SER A 697 -27.19 -14.31 6.34
CA SER A 697 -27.00 -15.20 7.49
C SER A 697 -27.14 -14.47 8.83
N GLU A 698 -27.01 -13.15 8.82
CA GLU A 698 -27.00 -12.29 10.00
C GLU A 698 -27.82 -11.02 9.76
N VAL A 699 -28.35 -10.48 10.86
CA VAL A 699 -29.10 -9.24 10.91
C VAL A 699 -28.52 -8.31 11.96
N VAL A 700 -28.75 -7.02 11.75
CA VAL A 700 -28.40 -5.95 12.66
C VAL A 700 -29.68 -5.45 13.31
N LEU A 701 -29.71 -5.43 14.64
CA LEU A 701 -30.74 -4.78 15.44
C LEU A 701 -30.21 -3.45 15.96
N LEU A 702 -30.85 -2.36 15.60
CA LEU A 702 -30.60 -1.03 16.14
C LEU A 702 -31.64 -0.74 17.21
N HIS A 703 -31.23 -0.63 18.47
CA HIS A 703 -32.10 -0.10 19.51
C HIS A 703 -32.14 1.42 19.36
N LEU A 704 -33.33 1.98 19.13
CA LEU A 704 -33.53 3.41 18.92
C LEU A 704 -34.27 4.03 20.10
N GLN A 705 -33.91 5.26 20.43
CA GLN A 705 -34.63 6.07 21.43
C GLN A 705 -35.08 7.39 20.81
N PRO A 706 -36.31 7.86 21.10
CA PRO A 706 -36.77 9.17 20.66
C PRO A 706 -35.84 10.28 21.11
N SER A 707 -35.47 11.17 20.20
CA SER A 707 -34.85 12.44 20.58
C SER A 707 -35.90 13.55 20.47
N GLN A 708 -36.19 14.24 21.58
CA GLN A 708 -37.20 15.29 21.62
C GLN A 708 -36.71 16.64 21.04
N ASN A 709 -35.50 16.71 20.49
CA ASN A 709 -34.82 17.97 20.17
C ASN A 709 -34.38 18.09 18.71
N PHE A 710 -35.33 17.98 17.78
CA PHE A 710 -35.14 18.55 16.45
C PHE A 710 -36.37 19.38 16.08
N VAL A 711 -36.46 20.57 16.65
CA VAL A 711 -37.24 21.66 16.05
C VAL A 711 -36.21 22.52 15.32
N CYS A 712 -36.17 22.43 14.00
CA CYS A 712 -35.47 23.46 13.22
C CYS A 712 -36.36 24.69 13.18
N GLY A 713 -36.34 25.48 14.25
CA GLY A 713 -36.77 26.86 14.18
C GLY A 713 -35.69 27.65 13.48
N ILE A 714 -35.79 27.83 12.16
CA ILE A 714 -35.19 29.00 11.54
C ILE A 714 -36.03 30.19 12.01
N THR A 715 -35.58 30.84 13.08
CA THR A 715 -36.01 32.20 13.43
C THR A 715 -34.87 32.94 14.12
N SER A 716 -34.40 33.97 13.41
CA SER A 716 -33.57 35.14 13.79
C SER A 716 -32.88 35.18 15.17
N SER A 717 -31.54 35.13 15.17
CA SER A 717 -30.65 36.29 15.45
C SER A 717 -29.19 35.91 15.27
#